data_AF-A0A7V5VKI7-F1
#
_entry.id   AF-A0A7V5VKI7-F1
#
_cell.length_a   1.000
_cell.length_b   1.000
_cell.length_c   1.000
_cell.angle_alpha   90.00
_cell.angle_beta   90.00
_cell.angle_gamma   90.00
#
_symmetry.space_group_name_H-M   'P 1'
#
loop_
_entity.id
_entity.type
_entity.pdbx_description
1 polymer ?
#
loop_
_entity_poly.entity_id
_entity_poly.type
_entity_poly.pdbx_seq_one_letter_code
_entity_poly.pdbx_strand_id
1 'polypeptide(L)'
;MLKQRRFMLLWLLLFAVSLGAYAQEKVLLQYKAKPGQTMRYRLSGTLSIEAAGNTFNLELTSVVVQKILEVSPEGNIKQEQTTESYEMSFNGQKMPAPDEALSNKVVTVTKPNGEPISRESTRDDEDGAAEQKHLGQTLAVIFSDKPVGAGDKWSYTFKEDAKLGTVPATIEYTLRGFETWKGIRVARIASTYTAGGDSKVSADTELLVEVRTGDTVYATTKITGISWGQGGVTAAASAQLEYERIEGTPLPEGVNGAQPQAAPKQEAQPAQQQQTTEQKSEEQKPAEGEKKEDPKKKEKTIEEVTKDFEKLEGLFTLYRKKEAGKDTIYMEIRRDQLEKLYFLQATVSEGLPTFFLAAGTPINDILFKLVQRDEQILLVVPNIGFQANPNTPIARSVRRSFADAYLESFKIEAKSDEGKRLLIDVSNLFRSDLIQIQQIVSLAAGGSYSIDREKTVYNQVKAFPNNIFIQTAYHFAGGQQRGGGLAGILGGLAGGANLADPRSVPITVNYNLWELPVNNGYVPRFYDPRVGYFVTTYQDFTREQEDQTRRYILRWHLEKADPNAELSPPKEPIVFWIDNAVPLEYRDAIREGILEWNKAFEKIGIKDAIVVKQMPDDADWDHADMRYNVVRWVTSPSNGYAVALFRANPLTGQILNASITIDGNMARFTRVQFIRDIDPLAAFREAEEREKNCCDHHAYNSPHACTFAQDTLQRAWQGFVMMELLAGRRGATKITEEQFVKDYIKSVTMHEMGHILGLRHNFVASRQFSLEELKNGELVRQRGTVASVMEYDPFNQMALHAPNTYYWNPTIGPYDYWAIEYGYRIFPDAKTPEAERPYLLEIARRNTEPGLAYETDDYADRFDPYVTRFDLGKDPLDYWELVIKDTHELLEVLPTRVPGPGETYYDFTRNFFGTLASFSRAALQLSRFVGALQIRRNFATDPNAQPPLEPVSADKQRRALQLLATYIFSESAFNIPKGLYLNLAPNPFGGGGAIPPDAPVRDFLSNIQRLTLARLMAPDTLRRVANNEFKAVDERNALTMAELFDTLQGVIWSEAQSNRAVPALRRQLQRAHLQTLVDMLTKNTGAPDDARMLARYHLRQLREQLAKQLPRVRDDYTRAHYSEAIDTIDKALNAQYLLGMPEIRVPSLTELLGIGAEK
;
A
#
# COMPACT_ATOMS: atom_id res chain seq x y z
N MET A 1 -73.47 54.95 -18.42
CA MET A 1 -72.80 55.79 -19.44
C MET A 1 -71.52 56.38 -18.84
N LEU A 2 -70.43 55.68 -18.55
CA LEU A 2 -69.84 54.46 -19.13
C LEU A 2 -69.65 54.53 -20.65
N LYS A 3 -68.38 54.43 -21.07
CA LYS A 3 -67.84 54.39 -22.44
C LYS A 3 -67.92 55.74 -23.20
N GLN A 4 -66.77 56.17 -23.76
CA GLN A 4 -66.58 57.25 -24.76
C GLN A 4 -66.17 58.69 -24.38
N ARG A 5 -65.59 58.99 -23.19
CA ARG A 5 -64.96 60.33 -22.96
C ARG A 5 -63.61 60.36 -22.23
N ARG A 6 -62.84 59.27 -22.24
CA ARG A 6 -61.38 59.28 -21.91
C ARG A 6 -60.47 58.94 -23.10
N PHE A 7 -61.06 58.80 -24.30
CA PHE A 7 -60.33 58.55 -25.55
C PHE A 7 -59.62 59.79 -26.12
N MET A 8 -59.80 60.96 -25.51
CA MET A 8 -59.25 62.24 -25.98
C MET A 8 -58.19 62.86 -25.03
N LEU A 9 -57.94 62.22 -23.88
CA LEU A 9 -56.89 62.62 -22.92
C LEU A 9 -55.70 61.64 -22.89
N LEU A 10 -55.83 60.43 -23.46
CA LEU A 10 -54.68 59.55 -23.70
C LEU A 10 -53.86 59.97 -24.93
N TRP A 11 -54.45 60.75 -25.84
CA TRP A 11 -53.77 61.30 -27.03
C TRP A 11 -53.02 62.62 -26.76
N LEU A 12 -53.17 63.19 -25.56
CA LEU A 12 -52.47 64.42 -25.13
C LEU A 12 -51.28 64.17 -24.19
N LEU A 13 -51.00 62.91 -23.87
CA LEU A 13 -49.71 62.47 -23.28
C LEU A 13 -48.80 61.81 -24.32
N LEU A 14 -49.17 61.91 -25.60
CA LEU A 14 -48.52 61.22 -26.71
C LEU A 14 -47.72 62.14 -27.64
N PHE A 15 -47.50 63.44 -27.38
CA PHE A 15 -46.42 64.20 -28.04
C PHE A 15 -46.12 65.55 -27.35
N ALA A 16 -45.32 65.49 -26.30
CA ALA A 16 -44.43 66.57 -25.84
C ALA A 16 -43.08 65.92 -25.49
N VAL A 17 -42.32 65.51 -26.50
CA VAL A 17 -41.13 66.24 -27.00
C VAL A 17 -40.19 66.67 -25.88
N SER A 18 -39.36 65.73 -25.45
CA SER A 18 -37.90 65.78 -25.65
C SER A 18 -37.41 64.34 -25.48
N LEU A 19 -36.99 63.61 -26.53
CA LEU A 19 -35.63 63.69 -27.06
C LEU A 19 -34.61 64.10 -25.99
N GLY A 20 -34.55 63.36 -24.89
CA GLY A 20 -33.34 62.58 -24.67
C GLY A 20 -33.61 61.23 -25.32
N ALA A 21 -32.96 60.86 -26.42
CA ALA A 21 -31.65 60.25 -26.31
C ALA A 21 -31.16 60.28 -24.84
N TYR A 22 -31.79 59.48 -23.97
CA TYR A 22 -31.01 58.87 -22.91
C TYR A 22 -29.96 58.13 -23.71
N ALA A 23 -28.79 58.75 -23.86
CA ALA A 23 -27.60 58.05 -24.26
C ALA A 23 -27.63 56.84 -23.33
N GLN A 24 -28.03 55.68 -23.86
CA GLN A 24 -27.98 54.45 -23.10
C GLN A 24 -26.56 54.43 -22.61
N GLU A 25 -26.40 54.60 -21.30
CA GLU A 25 -25.10 54.82 -20.70
C GLU A 25 -24.21 53.70 -21.22
N LYS A 26 -23.25 54.07 -22.07
CA LYS A 26 -22.31 53.10 -22.60
C LYS A 26 -21.07 53.20 -21.75
N VAL A 27 -20.74 52.10 -21.09
CA VAL A 27 -19.52 52.00 -20.30
C VAL A 27 -18.61 50.97 -20.94
N LEU A 28 -17.32 51.31 -20.99
CA LEU A 28 -16.28 50.36 -21.31
C LEU A 28 -15.94 49.60 -20.03
N LEU A 29 -16.49 48.40 -19.89
CA LEU A 29 -16.19 47.53 -18.77
C LEU A 29 -14.78 46.98 -18.94
N GLN A 30 -13.93 47.17 -17.94
CA GLN A 30 -12.57 46.66 -17.90
C GLN A 30 -12.22 46.28 -16.47
N TYR A 31 -11.56 45.14 -16.32
CA TYR A 31 -11.00 44.72 -15.06
C TYR A 31 -9.82 45.62 -14.69
N LYS A 32 -9.93 46.30 -13.55
CA LYS A 32 -8.94 47.26 -13.03
C LYS A 32 -8.61 46.92 -11.59
N ALA A 33 -7.32 46.84 -11.31
CA ALA A 33 -6.80 46.51 -9.99
C ALA A 33 -5.54 47.32 -9.66
N LYS A 34 -5.06 47.23 -8.42
CA LYS A 34 -3.73 47.73 -7.99
C LYS A 34 -2.88 46.60 -7.40
N PRO A 35 -1.55 46.63 -7.56
CA PRO A 35 -0.66 45.69 -6.89
C PRO A 35 -0.90 45.65 -5.37
N GLY A 36 -0.93 44.45 -4.80
CA GLY A 36 -1.19 44.19 -3.38
C GLY A 36 -2.67 44.18 -2.97
N GLN A 37 -3.60 44.51 -3.87
CA GLN A 37 -5.04 44.38 -3.59
C GLN A 37 -5.40 42.91 -3.35
N THR A 38 -6.21 42.64 -2.33
CA THR A 38 -6.68 41.29 -1.99
C THR A 38 -8.21 41.29 -1.93
N MET A 39 -8.83 40.28 -2.53
CA MET A 39 -10.28 40.08 -2.57
C MET A 39 -10.60 38.66 -2.14
N ARG A 40 -11.71 38.46 -1.43
CA ARG A 40 -12.20 37.15 -1.01
C ARG A 40 -13.55 36.90 -1.65
N TYR A 41 -13.67 35.74 -2.26
CA TYR A 41 -14.89 35.33 -2.95
C TYR A 41 -15.38 34.01 -2.38
N ARG A 42 -16.69 33.92 -2.15
CA ARG A 42 -17.36 32.66 -1.86
C ARG A 42 -17.87 32.09 -3.17
N LEU A 43 -17.49 30.86 -3.46
CA LEU A 43 -18.09 30.05 -4.51
C LEU A 43 -18.88 28.93 -3.85
N SER A 44 -20.20 28.93 -4.05
CA SER A 44 -21.08 27.85 -3.62
C SER A 44 -21.76 27.22 -4.82
N GLY A 45 -22.05 25.93 -4.78
CA GLY A 45 -22.76 25.30 -5.86
C GLY A 45 -23.28 23.92 -5.55
N THR A 46 -24.27 23.50 -6.32
CA THR A 46 -24.85 22.16 -6.27
C THR A 46 -24.65 21.51 -7.64
N LEU A 47 -23.90 20.41 -7.68
CA LEU A 47 -23.81 19.52 -8.83
C LEU A 47 -24.85 18.41 -8.62
N SER A 48 -25.85 18.37 -9.50
CA SER A 48 -26.89 17.35 -9.53
C SER A 48 -26.56 16.30 -10.59
N ILE A 49 -26.25 15.09 -10.14
CA ILE A 49 -25.90 13.94 -10.98
C ILE A 49 -27.13 13.04 -11.08
N GLU A 50 -27.64 12.84 -12.29
CA GLU A 50 -28.72 11.91 -12.58
C GLU A 50 -28.13 10.54 -12.92
N ALA A 51 -28.10 9.66 -11.93
CA ALA A 51 -27.61 8.31 -12.08
C ALA A 51 -28.65 7.33 -11.54
N ALA A 52 -28.90 6.28 -12.31
CA ALA A 52 -29.76 5.18 -11.90
C ALA A 52 -31.19 5.60 -11.44
N GLY A 53 -31.77 6.65 -12.03
CA GLY A 53 -33.12 7.14 -11.70
C GLY A 53 -33.22 7.96 -10.40
N ASN A 54 -32.08 8.27 -9.76
CA ASN A 54 -32.00 9.16 -8.61
C ASN A 54 -31.15 10.39 -8.94
N THR A 55 -31.46 11.51 -8.28
CA THR A 55 -30.64 12.73 -8.32
C THR A 55 -29.75 12.75 -7.09
N PHE A 56 -28.44 12.71 -7.31
CA PHE A 56 -27.45 12.89 -6.26
C PHE A 56 -26.93 14.33 -6.30
N ASN A 57 -26.96 15.01 -5.17
CA ASN A 57 -26.51 16.39 -5.04
C ASN A 57 -25.16 16.42 -4.32
N LEU A 58 -24.13 16.85 -5.04
CA LEU A 58 -22.87 17.26 -4.46
C LEU A 58 -22.93 18.78 -4.23
N GLU A 59 -22.89 19.17 -2.96
CA GLU A 59 -22.90 20.56 -2.55
C GLU A 59 -21.47 20.98 -2.19
N LEU A 60 -21.05 22.11 -2.76
CA LEU A 60 -19.73 22.67 -2.55
C LEU A 60 -19.88 24.09 -2.02
N THR A 61 -19.07 24.46 -1.04
CA THR A 61 -18.82 25.86 -0.67
C THR A 61 -17.32 26.05 -0.49
N SER A 62 -16.75 27.06 -1.13
CA SER A 62 -15.34 27.41 -1.02
C SER A 62 -15.15 28.91 -0.86
N VAL A 63 -14.08 29.30 -0.16
CA VAL A 63 -13.64 30.69 -0.08
C VAL A 63 -12.28 30.79 -0.78
N VAL A 64 -12.22 31.59 -1.83
CA VAL A 64 -11.01 31.83 -2.62
C VAL A 64 -10.49 33.24 -2.32
N VAL A 65 -9.20 33.33 -2.03
CA VAL A 65 -8.48 34.58 -1.84
C VAL A 65 -7.72 34.88 -3.13
N GLN A 66 -8.03 36.02 -3.73
CA GLN A 66 -7.33 36.54 -4.91
C GLN A 66 -6.46 37.73 -4.51
N LYS A 67 -5.16 37.61 -4.76
CA LYS A 67 -4.16 38.65 -4.50
C LYS A 67 -3.58 39.16 -5.82
N ILE A 68 -3.65 40.45 -6.04
CA ILE A 68 -3.08 41.10 -7.22
C ILE A 68 -1.58 41.27 -6.99
N LEU A 69 -0.76 40.62 -7.80
CA LEU A 69 0.70 40.65 -7.68
C LEU A 69 1.28 41.85 -8.42
N GLU A 70 0.84 42.08 -9.66
CA GLU A 70 1.40 43.09 -10.55
C GLU A 70 0.33 43.61 -11.54
N VAL A 71 0.49 44.85 -12.00
CA VAL A 71 -0.30 45.43 -13.10
C VAL A 71 0.67 46.05 -14.10
N SER A 72 0.69 45.57 -15.34
CA SER A 72 1.62 46.03 -16.38
C SER A 72 1.26 47.44 -16.89
N PRO A 73 2.18 48.14 -17.57
CA PRO A 73 1.89 49.44 -18.20
C PRO A 73 0.72 49.41 -19.20
N GLU A 74 0.48 48.27 -19.85
CA GLU A 74 -0.63 48.02 -20.77
C GLU A 74 -1.95 47.67 -20.05
N GLY A 75 -1.92 47.61 -18.71
CA GLY A 75 -3.06 47.29 -17.87
C GLY A 75 -3.28 45.78 -17.64
N ASN A 76 -2.34 44.92 -18.04
CA ASN A 76 -2.48 43.47 -17.79
C ASN A 76 -2.31 43.17 -16.31
N ILE A 77 -3.16 42.31 -15.75
CA ILE A 77 -3.23 42.03 -14.31
C ILE A 77 -2.64 40.64 -14.07
N LYS A 78 -1.56 40.58 -13.29
CA LYS A 78 -1.02 39.33 -12.75
C LYS A 78 -1.59 39.12 -11.35
N GLN A 79 -2.27 38.00 -11.14
CA GLN A 79 -2.95 37.69 -9.89
C GLN A 79 -2.68 36.27 -9.44
N GLU A 80 -2.72 36.06 -8.13
CA GLU A 80 -2.57 34.79 -7.46
C GLU A 80 -3.87 34.45 -6.75
N GLN A 81 -4.40 33.26 -7.01
CA GLN A 81 -5.58 32.73 -6.34
C GLN A 81 -5.18 31.54 -5.46
N THR A 82 -5.69 31.54 -4.23
CA THR A 82 -5.51 30.47 -3.25
C THR A 82 -6.84 30.15 -2.59
N THR A 83 -7.08 28.88 -2.25
CA THR A 83 -8.29 28.47 -1.53
C THR A 83 -8.06 28.56 -0.03
N GLU A 84 -8.88 29.35 0.67
CA GLU A 84 -8.78 29.54 2.11
C GLU A 84 -9.62 28.52 2.89
N SER A 85 -10.81 28.17 2.38
CA SER A 85 -11.65 27.13 2.95
C SER A 85 -12.41 26.39 1.86
N TYR A 86 -12.74 25.13 2.13
CA TYR A 86 -13.45 24.25 1.23
C TYR A 86 -14.31 23.31 2.06
N GLU A 87 -15.61 23.31 1.82
CA GLU A 87 -16.59 22.43 2.45
C GLU A 87 -17.38 21.70 1.37
N MET A 88 -17.53 20.40 1.52
CA MET A 88 -18.23 19.55 0.57
C MET A 88 -19.24 18.68 1.30
N SER A 89 -20.43 18.53 0.71
CA SER A 89 -21.52 17.72 1.23
C SER A 89 -22.05 16.85 0.09
N PHE A 90 -22.37 15.59 0.38
CA PHE A 90 -23.06 14.71 -0.57
C PHE A 90 -24.42 14.37 0.00
N ASN A 91 -25.50 14.76 -0.68
CA ASN A 91 -26.87 14.64 -0.21
C ASN A 91 -27.06 15.15 1.24
N GLY A 92 -26.39 16.26 1.59
CA GLY A 92 -26.47 16.88 2.92
C GLY A 92 -25.56 16.26 4.00
N GLN A 93 -24.81 15.20 3.69
CA GLN A 93 -23.80 14.66 4.61
C GLN A 93 -22.44 15.31 4.35
N LYS A 94 -21.87 15.93 5.40
CA LYS A 94 -20.55 16.59 5.32
C LYS A 94 -19.46 15.57 5.01
N MET A 95 -18.70 15.83 3.95
CA MET A 95 -17.55 15.01 3.56
C MET A 95 -16.25 15.69 3.99
N PRO A 96 -15.18 14.90 4.25
CA PRO A 96 -13.85 15.47 4.39
C PRO A 96 -13.47 16.19 3.09
N ALA A 97 -12.92 17.40 3.20
CA ALA A 97 -12.41 18.14 2.06
C ALA A 97 -11.19 17.40 1.49
N PRO A 98 -11.01 17.34 0.15
CA PRO A 98 -9.80 16.78 -0.44
C PRO A 98 -8.56 17.55 0.07
N ASP A 99 -7.51 16.84 0.49
CA ASP A 99 -6.27 17.44 1.03
C ASP A 99 -5.65 18.47 0.06
N GLU A 100 -5.84 18.27 -1.24
CA GLU A 100 -5.36 19.11 -2.35
C GLU A 100 -6.14 20.41 -2.54
N ALA A 101 -7.36 20.51 -2.03
CA ALA A 101 -8.25 21.65 -2.30
C ALA A 101 -7.74 22.95 -1.67
N LEU A 102 -7.00 22.87 -0.56
CA LEU A 102 -6.43 24.01 0.17
C LEU A 102 -4.98 24.32 -0.20
N SER A 103 -4.28 23.40 -0.87
CA SER A 103 -2.88 23.57 -1.27
C SER A 103 -2.70 24.12 -2.69
N ASN A 104 -3.78 24.26 -3.46
CA ASN A 104 -3.72 24.73 -4.84
C ASN A 104 -3.48 26.26 -4.93
N LYS A 105 -2.49 26.64 -5.73
CA LYS A 105 -2.16 28.02 -6.06
C LYS A 105 -2.15 28.20 -7.57
N VAL A 106 -2.98 29.14 -8.05
CA VAL A 106 -3.09 29.47 -9.47
C VAL A 106 -2.65 30.90 -9.69
N VAL A 107 -1.67 31.11 -10.57
CA VAL A 107 -1.21 32.42 -11.00
C VAL A 107 -1.69 32.66 -12.43
N THR A 108 -2.49 33.71 -12.64
CA THR A 108 -2.95 34.10 -13.99
C THR A 108 -2.50 35.49 -14.36
N VAL A 109 -2.26 35.70 -15.66
CA VAL A 109 -2.10 37.01 -16.25
C VAL A 109 -3.24 37.23 -17.23
N THR A 110 -4.02 38.31 -17.06
CA THR A 110 -5.18 38.62 -17.91
C THR A 110 -5.13 40.06 -18.43
N LYS A 111 -5.63 40.28 -19.64
CA LYS A 111 -5.85 41.63 -20.21
C LYS A 111 -6.96 42.38 -19.45
N PRO A 112 -7.05 43.72 -19.57
CA PRO A 112 -8.15 44.50 -18.99
C PRO A 112 -9.55 44.05 -19.42
N ASN A 113 -9.70 43.44 -20.59
CA ASN A 113 -10.99 42.90 -21.05
C ASN A 113 -11.29 41.47 -20.53
N GLY A 114 -10.42 40.89 -19.69
CA GLY A 114 -10.59 39.55 -19.12
C GLY A 114 -9.96 38.42 -19.93
N GLU A 115 -9.37 38.69 -21.10
CA GLU A 115 -8.73 37.65 -21.92
C GLU A 115 -7.45 37.12 -21.26
N PRO A 116 -7.27 35.78 -21.13
CA PRO A 116 -6.08 35.20 -20.51
C PRO A 116 -4.83 35.34 -21.39
N ILE A 117 -3.68 35.61 -20.77
CA ILE A 117 -2.34 35.71 -21.39
C ILE A 117 -1.44 34.56 -20.94
N SER A 118 -1.51 34.19 -19.65
CA SER A 118 -0.83 33.02 -19.12
C SER A 118 -1.54 32.49 -17.87
N ARG A 119 -1.37 31.20 -17.60
CA ARG A 119 -1.87 30.52 -16.42
C ARG A 119 -0.82 29.52 -15.95
N GLU A 120 -0.46 29.61 -14.68
CA GLU A 120 0.44 28.68 -13.99
C GLU A 120 -0.32 28.11 -12.79
N SER A 121 -0.24 26.80 -12.60
CA SER A 121 -0.90 26.07 -11.52
C SER A 121 0.14 25.25 -10.78
N THR A 122 0.05 25.15 -9.46
CA THR A 122 0.89 24.23 -8.68
C THR A 122 0.46 22.77 -8.79
N ARG A 123 -0.63 22.49 -9.52
CA ARG A 123 -1.09 21.15 -9.89
C ARG A 123 -0.53 20.80 -11.27
N ASP A 124 -0.03 19.58 -11.45
CA ASP A 124 0.31 19.04 -12.77
C ASP A 124 -0.98 18.88 -13.59
N ASP A 125 -1.30 19.90 -14.40
CA ASP A 125 -2.52 19.97 -15.22
C ASP A 125 -2.34 19.29 -16.61
N GLU A 126 -1.25 18.52 -16.83
CA GLU A 126 -0.87 18.07 -18.19
C GLU A 126 -1.86 17.10 -18.85
N ASP A 127 -2.77 16.44 -18.11
CA ASP A 127 -3.79 15.54 -18.68
C ASP A 127 -5.22 15.77 -18.13
N GLY A 128 -5.59 17.02 -17.84
CA GLY A 128 -6.98 17.35 -17.48
C GLY A 128 -7.97 17.06 -18.63
N ALA A 129 -8.96 16.19 -18.39
CA ALA A 129 -10.02 15.86 -19.35
C ALA A 129 -10.71 17.12 -19.92
N ALA A 130 -11.03 17.13 -21.22
CA ALA A 130 -11.57 18.30 -21.92
C ALA A 130 -12.79 18.94 -21.24
N GLU A 131 -13.63 18.15 -20.56
CA GLU A 131 -14.79 18.64 -19.81
C GLU A 131 -14.43 19.55 -18.63
N GLN A 132 -13.32 19.28 -17.91
CA GLN A 132 -12.88 20.13 -16.80
C GLN A 132 -12.45 21.52 -17.31
N LYS A 133 -11.84 21.59 -18.49
CA LYS A 133 -11.44 22.85 -19.14
C LYS A 133 -12.67 23.67 -19.55
N HIS A 134 -13.71 23.02 -20.07
CA HIS A 134 -15.00 23.68 -20.35
C HIS A 134 -15.63 24.28 -19.09
N LEU A 135 -15.70 23.52 -18.00
CA LEU A 135 -16.28 24.01 -16.74
C LEU A 135 -15.59 25.28 -16.22
N GLY A 136 -14.25 25.31 -16.24
CA GLY A 136 -13.49 26.52 -15.87
C GLY A 136 -13.80 27.74 -16.75
N GLN A 137 -14.01 27.54 -18.06
CA GLN A 137 -14.33 28.64 -18.99
C GLN A 137 -15.77 29.15 -18.84
N THR A 138 -16.70 28.41 -18.24
CA THR A 138 -18.08 28.90 -18.01
C THR A 138 -18.13 30.10 -17.05
N LEU A 139 -17.11 30.23 -16.19
CA LEU A 139 -16.97 31.32 -15.22
C LEU A 139 -16.12 32.49 -15.75
N ALA A 140 -15.58 32.39 -16.97
CA ALA A 140 -14.77 33.45 -17.57
C ALA A 140 -15.65 34.61 -18.07
N VAL A 141 -15.23 35.84 -17.76
CA VAL A 141 -15.92 37.05 -18.19
C VAL A 141 -15.01 37.83 -19.14
N ILE A 142 -15.40 37.88 -20.42
CA ILE A 142 -14.67 38.63 -21.45
C ILE A 142 -15.50 39.85 -21.86
N PHE A 143 -15.01 41.04 -21.54
CA PHE A 143 -15.68 42.30 -21.86
C PHE A 143 -15.48 42.71 -23.32
N SER A 144 -16.48 43.42 -23.85
CA SER A 144 -16.41 44.07 -25.16
C SER A 144 -15.26 45.07 -25.22
N ASP A 145 -14.56 45.10 -26.35
CA ASP A 145 -13.54 46.11 -26.67
C ASP A 145 -14.16 47.51 -26.92
N LYS A 146 -15.47 47.56 -27.11
CA LYS A 146 -16.27 48.77 -27.30
C LYS A 146 -17.16 49.05 -26.07
N PRO A 147 -17.44 50.33 -25.76
CA PRO A 147 -18.43 50.69 -24.75
C PRO A 147 -19.79 50.06 -25.04
N VAL A 148 -20.39 49.43 -24.04
CA VAL A 148 -21.69 48.74 -24.13
C VAL A 148 -22.72 49.40 -23.21
N GLY A 149 -23.95 49.51 -23.69
CA GLY A 149 -25.12 50.00 -22.95
C GLY A 149 -26.23 48.95 -22.84
N ALA A 150 -27.27 49.26 -22.07
CA ALA A 150 -28.39 48.33 -21.85
C ALA A 150 -29.02 47.85 -23.17
N GLY A 151 -29.05 46.55 -23.40
CA GLY A 151 -29.53 45.88 -24.61
C GLY A 151 -28.46 45.50 -25.61
N ASP A 152 -27.22 46.03 -25.48
CA ASP A 152 -26.12 45.67 -26.35
C ASP A 152 -25.67 44.21 -26.12
N LYS A 153 -25.25 43.55 -27.20
CA LYS A 153 -24.75 42.17 -27.21
C LYS A 153 -23.36 42.10 -27.82
N TRP A 154 -22.54 41.19 -27.32
CA TRP A 154 -21.25 40.84 -27.91
C TRP A 154 -20.97 39.36 -27.67
N SER A 155 -20.00 38.79 -28.39
CA SER A 155 -19.59 37.41 -28.18
C SER A 155 -18.07 37.29 -28.18
N TYR A 156 -17.59 36.21 -27.56
CA TYR A 156 -16.17 35.84 -27.56
C TYR A 156 -16.05 34.35 -27.83
N THR A 157 -15.09 33.97 -28.67
CA THR A 157 -14.81 32.57 -29.01
C THR A 157 -13.43 32.19 -28.51
N PHE A 158 -13.38 31.24 -27.58
CA PHE A 158 -12.16 30.62 -27.13
C PHE A 158 -11.60 29.69 -28.21
N LYS A 159 -10.28 29.71 -28.34
CA LYS A 159 -9.52 28.73 -29.13
C LYS A 159 -8.86 27.74 -28.19
N GLU A 160 -8.56 26.56 -28.73
CA GLU A 160 -7.76 25.58 -28.01
C GLU A 160 -6.35 26.11 -27.79
N ASP A 161 -5.90 26.16 -26.54
CA ASP A 161 -4.53 26.50 -26.17
C ASP A 161 -4.17 25.75 -24.89
N ALA A 162 -3.29 24.76 -25.02
CA ALA A 162 -2.86 23.91 -23.92
C ALA A 162 -2.15 24.70 -22.79
N LYS A 163 -1.43 25.78 -23.12
CA LYS A 163 -0.72 26.61 -22.12
C LYS A 163 -1.65 27.52 -21.34
N LEU A 164 -2.76 27.93 -21.96
CA LEU A 164 -3.80 28.72 -21.29
C LEU A 164 -4.85 27.84 -20.60
N GLY A 165 -4.86 26.54 -20.90
CA GLY A 165 -5.88 25.60 -20.44
C GLY A 165 -7.25 25.85 -21.08
N THR A 166 -7.31 26.48 -22.25
CA THR A 166 -8.57 26.81 -22.94
C THR A 166 -8.93 25.75 -23.98
N VAL A 167 -10.22 25.48 -24.13
CA VAL A 167 -10.79 24.61 -25.17
C VAL A 167 -11.78 25.39 -26.05
N PRO A 168 -12.12 24.91 -27.26
CA PRO A 168 -13.00 25.63 -28.18
C PRO A 168 -14.39 25.86 -27.58
N ALA A 169 -14.85 27.11 -27.50
CA ALA A 169 -16.18 27.45 -27.00
C ALA A 169 -16.57 28.87 -27.40
N THR A 170 -17.88 29.18 -27.42
CA THR A 170 -18.39 30.54 -27.66
C THR A 170 -19.22 31.00 -26.48
N ILE A 171 -18.99 32.23 -26.02
CA ILE A 171 -19.83 32.91 -25.03
C ILE A 171 -20.51 34.10 -25.70
N GLU A 172 -21.83 34.17 -25.59
CA GLU A 172 -22.62 35.33 -25.98
C GLU A 172 -23.04 36.11 -24.74
N TYR A 173 -22.78 37.41 -24.71
CA TYR A 173 -23.11 38.30 -23.60
C TYR A 173 -24.18 39.31 -24.02
N THR A 174 -25.05 39.68 -23.10
CA THR A 174 -26.05 40.74 -23.23
C THR A 174 -26.05 41.61 -21.98
N LEU A 175 -25.74 42.90 -22.11
CA LEU A 175 -25.86 43.84 -21.00
C LEU A 175 -27.34 44.15 -20.77
N ARG A 176 -27.91 43.76 -19.63
CA ARG A 176 -29.34 43.97 -19.30
C ARG A 176 -29.63 45.37 -18.80
N GLY A 177 -28.68 45.98 -18.09
CA GLY A 177 -28.83 47.32 -17.52
C GLY A 177 -27.85 47.57 -16.39
N PHE A 178 -28.02 48.71 -15.71
CA PHE A 178 -27.24 49.09 -14.55
C PHE A 178 -28.13 49.19 -13.32
N GLU A 179 -27.61 48.78 -12.17
CA GLU A 179 -28.33 48.80 -10.90
C GLU A 179 -27.36 49.02 -9.73
N THR A 180 -27.91 49.17 -8.52
CA THR A 180 -27.14 49.24 -7.29
C THR A 180 -27.30 47.94 -6.51
N TRP A 181 -26.20 47.22 -6.29
CA TRP A 181 -26.15 45.98 -5.52
C TRP A 181 -25.29 46.16 -4.27
N LYS A 182 -25.89 46.02 -3.08
CA LYS A 182 -25.21 46.24 -1.77
C LYS A 182 -24.42 47.56 -1.69
N GLY A 183 -24.96 48.63 -2.28
CA GLY A 183 -24.33 49.95 -2.32
C GLY A 183 -23.28 50.15 -3.43
N ILE A 184 -23.03 49.14 -4.26
CA ILE A 184 -22.09 49.18 -5.40
C ILE A 184 -22.87 49.35 -6.70
N ARG A 185 -22.42 50.25 -7.57
CA ARG A 185 -22.98 50.38 -8.92
C ARG A 185 -22.48 49.25 -9.82
N VAL A 186 -23.40 48.43 -10.31
CA VAL A 186 -23.11 47.23 -11.10
C VAL A 186 -23.80 47.25 -12.47
N ALA A 187 -23.17 46.63 -13.45
CA ALA A 187 -23.72 46.24 -14.73
C ALA A 187 -24.25 44.81 -14.61
N ARG A 188 -25.54 44.61 -14.88
CA ARG A 188 -26.16 43.28 -14.93
C ARG A 188 -25.98 42.70 -16.33
N ILE A 189 -25.20 41.65 -16.48
CA ILE A 189 -24.89 41.01 -17.76
C ILE A 189 -25.45 39.59 -17.74
N ALA A 190 -26.20 39.20 -18.77
CA ALA A 190 -26.56 37.81 -19.00
C ALA A 190 -25.59 37.22 -20.02
N SER A 191 -25.14 35.98 -19.83
CA SER A 191 -24.30 35.29 -20.81
C SER A 191 -24.70 33.84 -21.03
N THR A 192 -24.57 33.37 -22.26
CA THR A 192 -24.77 31.97 -22.64
C THR A 192 -23.47 31.41 -23.20
N TYR A 193 -22.91 30.40 -22.54
CA TYR A 193 -21.74 29.63 -22.94
C TYR A 193 -22.18 28.39 -23.72
N THR A 194 -21.57 28.14 -24.88
CA THR A 194 -21.75 26.91 -25.65
C THR A 194 -20.39 26.30 -25.95
N ALA A 195 -20.16 25.06 -25.48
CA ALA A 195 -18.95 24.31 -25.80
C ALA A 195 -18.85 24.02 -27.31
N GLY A 196 -17.63 24.03 -27.85
CA GLY A 196 -17.29 23.51 -29.17
C GLY A 196 -16.71 22.10 -29.12
N GLY A 197 -16.49 21.49 -30.28
CA GLY A 197 -16.02 20.10 -30.37
C GLY A 197 -17.12 19.08 -30.04
N ASP A 198 -16.75 17.94 -29.44
CA ASP A 198 -17.67 16.85 -29.08
C ASP A 198 -18.38 17.04 -27.72
N SER A 199 -18.06 18.13 -27.00
CA SER A 199 -18.65 18.45 -25.69
C SER A 199 -20.06 19.01 -25.83
N LYS A 200 -20.95 18.60 -24.92
CA LYS A 200 -22.35 19.08 -24.84
C LYS A 200 -22.58 20.12 -23.75
N VAL A 201 -21.51 20.58 -23.10
CA VAL A 201 -21.59 21.55 -21.99
C VAL A 201 -22.15 22.89 -22.49
N SER A 202 -23.18 23.36 -21.82
CA SER A 202 -23.77 24.69 -22.02
C SER A 202 -24.02 25.34 -20.66
N ALA A 203 -23.87 26.66 -20.55
CA ALA A 203 -24.15 27.37 -19.32
C ALA A 203 -24.84 28.71 -19.55
N ASP A 204 -25.85 29.02 -18.74
CA ASP A 204 -26.46 30.33 -18.66
C ASP A 204 -26.05 31.01 -17.35
N THR A 205 -25.48 32.22 -17.44
CA THR A 205 -24.97 32.97 -16.30
C THR A 205 -25.62 34.35 -16.22
N GLU A 206 -26.03 34.77 -15.02
CA GLU A 206 -26.28 36.18 -14.69
C GLU A 206 -25.13 36.73 -13.86
N LEU A 207 -24.49 37.80 -14.33
CA LEU A 207 -23.34 38.47 -13.72
C LEU A 207 -23.75 39.87 -13.22
N LEU A 208 -23.31 40.24 -12.04
CA LEU A 208 -23.28 41.63 -11.55
C LEU A 208 -21.82 42.08 -11.51
N VAL A 209 -21.45 42.96 -12.43
CA VAL A 209 -20.09 43.46 -12.59
C VAL A 209 -20.01 44.90 -12.11
N GLU A 210 -19.13 45.21 -11.15
CA GLU A 210 -18.92 46.59 -10.70
C GLU A 210 -18.45 47.47 -11.86
N VAL A 211 -19.23 48.50 -12.19
CA VAL A 211 -19.00 49.35 -13.38
C VAL A 211 -17.62 50.02 -13.34
N ARG A 212 -17.16 50.35 -12.13
CA ARG A 212 -15.91 51.11 -11.92
C ARG A 212 -14.65 50.27 -12.14
N THR A 213 -14.66 49.03 -11.65
CA THR A 213 -13.47 48.16 -11.58
C THR A 213 -13.55 46.97 -12.51
N GLY A 214 -14.70 46.68 -13.12
CA GLY A 214 -14.93 45.47 -13.91
C GLY A 214 -14.88 44.19 -13.09
N ASP A 215 -14.87 44.27 -11.76
CA ASP A 215 -14.86 43.11 -10.88
C ASP A 215 -16.26 42.48 -10.78
N THR A 216 -16.33 41.16 -10.86
CA THR A 216 -17.60 40.44 -10.71
C THR A 216 -17.92 40.34 -9.22
N VAL A 217 -18.95 41.03 -8.77
CA VAL A 217 -19.32 41.07 -7.34
C VAL A 217 -20.31 39.97 -6.98
N TYR A 218 -21.07 39.50 -7.96
CA TYR A 218 -22.02 38.43 -7.81
C TYR A 218 -22.25 37.74 -9.17
N ALA A 219 -22.42 36.43 -9.18
CA ALA A 219 -22.86 35.69 -10.36
C ALA A 219 -23.65 34.44 -9.98
N THR A 220 -24.62 34.08 -10.80
CA THR A 220 -25.28 32.77 -10.74
C THR A 220 -25.19 32.10 -12.09
N THR A 221 -24.72 30.85 -12.11
CA THR A 221 -24.49 30.08 -13.34
C THR A 221 -25.26 28.77 -13.26
N LYS A 222 -26.04 28.45 -14.29
CA LYS A 222 -26.65 27.14 -14.48
C LYS A 222 -25.97 26.44 -15.64
N ILE A 223 -25.32 25.31 -15.35
CA ILE A 223 -24.58 24.49 -16.32
C ILE A 223 -25.38 23.22 -16.60
N THR A 224 -25.47 22.84 -17.87
CA THR A 224 -26.15 21.64 -18.36
C THR A 224 -25.27 20.89 -19.35
N GLY A 225 -25.55 19.60 -19.57
CA GLY A 225 -24.81 18.79 -20.53
C GLY A 225 -23.43 18.33 -20.05
N ILE A 226 -23.23 18.25 -18.72
CA ILE A 226 -22.02 17.69 -18.10
C ILE A 226 -22.12 16.17 -18.15
N SER A 227 -21.07 15.48 -18.59
CA SER A 227 -20.93 14.04 -18.39
C SER A 227 -20.12 13.79 -17.12
N TRP A 228 -20.56 12.88 -16.25
CA TRP A 228 -19.86 12.56 -15.00
C TRP A 228 -19.51 11.06 -14.95
N GLY A 229 -18.23 10.72 -14.84
CA GLY A 229 -17.72 9.34 -14.69
C GLY A 229 -16.42 9.07 -15.46
N GLN A 230 -15.72 7.97 -15.11
CA GLN A 230 -14.55 7.44 -15.82
C GLN A 230 -14.76 5.95 -16.16
N GLY A 231 -14.09 5.43 -17.19
CA GLY A 231 -14.05 3.98 -17.47
C GLY A 231 -15.30 3.39 -18.14
N GLY A 232 -16.00 4.16 -18.99
CA GLY A 232 -17.10 3.65 -19.83
C GLY A 232 -18.50 3.68 -19.17
N VAL A 233 -18.61 4.16 -17.94
CA VAL A 233 -19.90 4.47 -17.27
C VAL A 233 -19.99 5.98 -17.12
N THR A 234 -20.94 6.61 -17.82
CA THR A 234 -21.17 8.06 -17.76
C THR A 234 -22.60 8.37 -17.33
N ALA A 235 -22.74 9.32 -16.40
CA ALA A 235 -24.03 9.84 -15.93
C ALA A 235 -24.22 11.28 -16.41
N ALA A 236 -25.47 11.68 -16.68
CA ALA A 236 -25.78 13.07 -16.99
C ALA A 236 -25.73 13.90 -15.70
N ALA A 237 -25.09 15.06 -15.77
CA ALA A 237 -25.03 15.98 -14.65
C ALA A 237 -25.36 17.42 -15.07
N SER A 238 -25.82 18.19 -14.10
CA SER A 238 -26.04 19.64 -14.21
C SER A 238 -25.53 20.32 -12.95
N ALA A 239 -25.11 21.57 -13.06
CA ALA A 239 -24.60 22.32 -11.91
C ALA A 239 -25.31 23.66 -11.78
N GLN A 240 -25.54 24.09 -10.56
CA GLN A 240 -25.94 25.45 -10.24
C GLN A 240 -24.89 26.06 -9.32
N LEU A 241 -24.23 27.11 -9.79
CA LEU A 241 -23.14 27.79 -9.09
C LEU A 241 -23.55 29.21 -8.73
N GLU A 242 -23.05 29.69 -7.60
CA GLU A 242 -23.19 31.04 -7.09
C GLU A 242 -21.81 31.54 -6.66
N TYR A 243 -21.42 32.69 -7.18
CA TYR A 243 -20.16 33.35 -6.89
C TYR A 243 -20.46 34.71 -6.26
N GLU A 244 -19.88 35.01 -5.10
CA GLU A 244 -20.10 36.26 -4.39
C GLU A 244 -18.77 36.83 -3.87
N ARG A 245 -18.51 38.11 -4.10
CA ARG A 245 -17.44 38.83 -3.40
C ARG A 245 -17.87 39.10 -1.96
N ILE A 246 -17.19 38.45 -1.01
CA ILE A 246 -17.51 38.54 0.43
C ILE A 246 -16.62 39.52 1.18
N GLU A 247 -15.40 39.77 0.69
CA GLU A 247 -14.46 40.72 1.28
C GLU A 247 -13.52 41.32 0.22
N GLY A 248 -12.92 42.46 0.53
CA GLY A 248 -12.09 43.23 -0.38
C GLY A 248 -12.85 44.44 -0.93
N THR A 249 -12.37 45.64 -0.61
CA THR A 249 -13.00 46.88 -1.05
C THR A 249 -12.42 47.30 -2.40
N PRO A 250 -13.26 47.65 -3.40
CA PRO A 250 -12.80 48.16 -4.68
C PRO A 250 -12.07 49.51 -4.57
N LEU A 251 -11.24 49.82 -5.58
CA LEU A 251 -10.35 51.00 -5.64
C LEU A 251 -11.02 52.30 -5.14
N PRO A 252 -10.32 53.16 -4.34
CA PRO A 252 -10.87 54.44 -3.88
C PRO A 252 -11.33 55.34 -5.04
N GLU A 253 -12.34 56.19 -4.81
CA GLU A 253 -12.75 57.21 -5.78
C GLU A 253 -11.56 58.09 -6.20
N GLY A 254 -11.38 58.28 -7.51
CA GLY A 254 -10.27 59.06 -8.08
C GLY A 254 -9.03 58.26 -8.50
N VAL A 255 -8.94 56.97 -8.19
CA VAL A 255 -7.84 56.10 -8.67
C VAL A 255 -8.24 55.43 -9.97
N ASN A 256 -7.94 56.07 -11.11
CA ASN A 256 -7.98 55.38 -12.40
C ASN A 256 -6.82 54.39 -12.43
N GLY A 257 -7.10 53.08 -12.37
CA GLY A 257 -6.11 52.05 -12.71
C GLY A 257 -5.43 52.42 -14.02
N ALA A 258 -4.10 52.33 -14.06
CA ALA A 258 -3.24 52.92 -15.09
C ALA A 258 -3.88 52.84 -16.49
N GLN A 259 -4.21 54.01 -17.06
CA GLN A 259 -4.85 54.10 -18.37
C GLN A 259 -3.81 54.20 -19.50
N PRO A 260 -4.05 53.56 -20.65
CA PRO A 260 -3.14 53.55 -21.78
C PRO A 260 -3.19 54.88 -22.56
N GLN A 261 -2.04 55.38 -23.02
CA GLN A 261 -2.00 56.47 -24.00
C GLN A 261 -2.31 55.96 -25.41
N ALA A 262 -3.24 56.64 -26.08
CA ALA A 262 -3.78 56.30 -27.38
C ALA A 262 -2.84 56.67 -28.55
N ALA A 263 -2.75 55.77 -29.53
CA ALA A 263 -2.14 55.99 -30.83
C ALA A 263 -3.13 56.61 -31.85
N PRO A 264 -2.66 57.35 -32.88
CA PRO A 264 -3.47 57.69 -34.05
C PRO A 264 -3.33 56.67 -35.21
N LYS A 265 -4.49 56.10 -35.62
CA LYS A 265 -5.16 56.06 -36.96
C LYS A 265 -4.34 56.42 -38.23
N GLN A 266 -4.58 55.94 -39.46
CA GLN A 266 -5.57 55.08 -40.15
C GLN A 266 -5.05 54.83 -41.59
N GLU A 267 -5.61 53.82 -42.29
CA GLU A 267 -5.67 53.61 -43.77
C GLU A 267 -4.39 53.17 -44.53
N ALA A 268 -4.36 52.23 -45.48
CA ALA A 268 -5.32 51.28 -46.05
C ALA A 268 -4.60 50.23 -46.97
N GLN A 269 -5.25 49.06 -47.16
CA GLN A 269 -5.25 48.20 -48.39
C GLN A 269 -4.06 47.23 -48.68
N PRO A 270 -4.24 46.16 -49.51
CA PRO A 270 -4.58 44.82 -49.00
C PRO A 270 -3.66 43.66 -49.50
N ALA A 271 -3.84 42.50 -48.83
CA ALA A 271 -3.83 41.12 -49.35
C ALA A 271 -2.57 40.46 -49.99
N GLN A 272 -2.22 39.32 -49.37
CA GLN A 272 -1.68 38.05 -49.94
C GLN A 272 -0.24 38.12 -50.51
N GLN A 273 0.68 37.21 -50.21
CA GLN A 273 0.69 35.74 -50.39
C GLN A 273 1.82 35.12 -49.54
N GLN A 274 1.57 34.00 -48.86
CA GLN A 274 2.17 32.67 -49.12
C GLN A 274 3.71 32.58 -49.32
N GLN A 275 4.28 31.70 -48.50
CA GLN A 275 5.37 30.74 -48.79
C GLN A 275 6.83 31.18 -48.93
N THR A 276 7.67 30.23 -48.47
CA THR A 276 9.12 30.05 -48.65
C THR A 276 10.02 31.03 -47.89
N THR A 277 11.07 30.57 -47.21
CA THR A 277 12.34 30.33 -47.91
C THR A 277 13.29 29.37 -47.18
N GLU A 278 13.90 28.49 -47.96
CA GLU A 278 15.12 27.75 -47.66
C GLU A 278 16.38 28.60 -47.97
N GLN A 279 17.42 28.37 -47.14
CA GLN A 279 18.88 28.36 -47.39
C GLN A 279 19.66 29.48 -48.12
N LYS A 280 20.80 29.81 -47.45
CA LYS A 280 22.20 30.08 -47.92
C LYS A 280 22.70 31.51 -48.23
N SER A 281 23.88 31.81 -47.65
CA SER A 281 25.08 32.61 -48.08
C SER A 281 24.88 33.95 -48.84
N GLU A 282 25.65 35.03 -48.64
CA GLU A 282 27.12 35.11 -48.79
C GLU A 282 27.67 36.52 -48.41
N GLU A 283 28.92 36.55 -47.95
CA GLU A 283 29.98 37.59 -48.03
C GLU A 283 29.79 39.09 -47.67
N GLN A 284 30.61 39.54 -46.70
CA GLN A 284 31.39 40.78 -46.81
C GLN A 284 32.84 40.57 -46.33
N LYS A 285 33.79 41.14 -47.08
CA LYS A 285 35.26 41.09 -46.97
C LYS A 285 35.84 42.03 -45.87
N PRO A 286 37.16 41.96 -45.55
CA PRO A 286 37.67 42.01 -44.18
C PRO A 286 38.28 43.36 -43.75
N ALA A 287 38.38 43.57 -42.44
CA ALA A 287 39.32 44.51 -41.84
C ALA A 287 39.90 43.91 -40.54
N GLU A 288 41.23 43.92 -40.48
CA GLU A 288 42.08 43.38 -39.41
C GLU A 288 41.79 43.96 -38.02
N GLY A 289 41.94 43.12 -37.00
CA GLY A 289 41.91 43.53 -35.59
C GLY A 289 42.19 42.33 -34.68
N GLU A 290 43.43 42.24 -34.21
CA GLU A 290 44.04 41.16 -33.41
C GLU A 290 43.17 40.65 -32.25
N LYS A 291 42.96 39.33 -32.19
CA LYS A 291 42.55 38.63 -30.96
C LYS A 291 43.80 38.17 -30.21
N LYS A 292 43.98 38.65 -28.98
CA LYS A 292 44.86 38.04 -27.98
C LYS A 292 44.29 36.67 -27.60
N GLU A 293 45.09 35.62 -27.79
CA GLU A 293 44.87 34.30 -27.21
C GLU A 293 45.10 34.36 -25.69
N ASP A 294 44.13 33.88 -24.91
CA ASP A 294 44.35 33.50 -23.52
C ASP A 294 45.14 32.17 -23.50
N PRO A 295 46.22 32.05 -22.70
CA PRO A 295 47.06 30.86 -22.70
C PRO A 295 46.30 29.64 -22.13
N LYS A 296 46.36 28.52 -22.87
CA LYS A 296 45.91 27.19 -22.42
C LYS A 296 46.44 26.90 -21.01
N LYS A 297 45.53 26.80 -20.03
CA LYS A 297 45.83 26.27 -18.69
C LYS A 297 46.43 24.87 -18.85
N LYS A 298 47.66 24.69 -18.37
CA LYS A 298 48.34 23.40 -18.26
C LYS A 298 47.46 22.46 -17.41
N GLU A 299 47.06 21.30 -17.96
CA GLU A 299 46.32 20.27 -17.20
C GLU A 299 47.19 19.84 -16.01
N LYS A 300 46.61 19.81 -14.80
CA LYS A 300 47.30 19.37 -13.58
C LYS A 300 47.36 17.84 -13.53
N THR A 301 48.45 17.28 -12.99
CA THR A 301 48.55 15.83 -12.78
C THR A 301 47.80 15.40 -11.50
N ILE A 302 47.48 14.11 -11.39
CA ILE A 302 46.82 13.57 -10.18
C ILE A 302 47.69 13.81 -8.95
N GLU A 303 48.99 13.61 -9.07
CA GLU A 303 49.98 13.79 -8.01
C GLU A 303 50.05 15.25 -7.56
N GLU A 304 49.95 16.21 -8.48
CA GLU A 304 49.91 17.64 -8.15
C GLU A 304 48.64 18.04 -7.39
N VAL A 305 47.48 17.45 -7.75
CA VAL A 305 46.18 17.74 -7.11
C VAL A 305 46.07 17.10 -5.73
N THR A 306 46.65 15.91 -5.54
CA THR A 306 46.43 15.06 -4.35
C THR A 306 47.57 15.08 -3.33
N LYS A 307 48.63 15.85 -3.55
CA LYS A 307 49.84 15.88 -2.70
C LYS A 307 49.61 16.05 -1.18
N ASP A 308 48.57 16.77 -0.78
CA ASP A 308 48.24 17.09 0.62
C ASP A 308 47.01 16.31 1.11
N PHE A 309 46.62 15.23 0.42
CA PHE A 309 45.48 14.38 0.76
C PHE A 309 45.94 13.08 1.43
N GLU A 310 45.13 12.57 2.34
CA GLU A 310 45.24 11.20 2.84
C GLU A 310 44.88 10.23 1.72
N LYS A 311 45.80 9.31 1.39
CA LYS A 311 45.59 8.28 0.37
C LYS A 311 45.04 7.01 1.02
N LEU A 312 43.85 6.59 0.58
CA LEU A 312 43.19 5.36 1.01
C LEU A 312 43.17 4.39 -0.18
N GLU A 313 43.98 3.34 -0.14
CA GLU A 313 44.07 2.34 -1.21
C GLU A 313 42.99 1.27 -1.06
N GLY A 314 42.32 0.90 -2.16
CA GLY A 314 41.28 -0.11 -2.17
C GLY A 314 40.68 -0.31 -3.57
N LEU A 315 39.42 -0.77 -3.65
CA LEU A 315 38.69 -1.00 -4.90
C LEU A 315 38.86 0.18 -5.88
N PHE A 316 38.56 1.38 -5.40
CA PHE A 316 39.04 2.63 -5.98
C PHE A 316 39.97 3.30 -4.96
N THR A 317 41.05 3.90 -5.44
CA THR A 317 41.90 4.73 -4.57
C THR A 317 41.14 6.02 -4.26
N LEU A 318 40.95 6.31 -2.98
CA LEU A 318 40.35 7.56 -2.51
C LEU A 318 41.44 8.49 -1.98
N TYR A 319 41.32 9.77 -2.27
CA TYR A 319 42.15 10.82 -1.68
C TYR A 319 41.24 11.72 -0.87
N ARG A 320 41.45 11.80 0.45
CA ARG A 320 40.61 12.59 1.36
C ARG A 320 41.39 13.72 2.01
N LYS A 321 40.80 14.92 2.06
CA LYS A 321 41.33 16.05 2.81
C LYS A 321 40.23 16.68 3.65
N LYS A 322 40.42 16.67 4.97
CA LYS A 322 39.55 17.34 5.94
C LYS A 322 40.11 18.71 6.30
N GLU A 323 39.31 19.73 6.09
CA GLU A 323 39.55 21.12 6.48
C GLU A 323 38.32 21.65 7.23
N ALA A 324 38.45 22.78 7.94
CA ALA A 324 37.32 23.36 8.67
C ALA A 324 36.14 23.64 7.72
N GLY A 325 35.01 22.96 7.94
CA GLY A 325 33.80 23.09 7.12
C GLY A 325 33.86 22.43 5.74
N LYS A 326 34.93 21.69 5.40
CA LYS A 326 35.10 21.07 4.08
C LYS A 326 35.74 19.68 4.19
N ASP A 327 35.08 18.66 3.65
CA ASP A 327 35.59 17.30 3.53
C ASP A 327 35.64 16.94 2.05
N THR A 328 36.83 17.02 1.45
CA THR A 328 37.03 16.79 0.02
C THR A 328 37.45 15.33 -0.19
N ILE A 329 36.74 14.62 -1.06
CA ILE A 329 37.04 13.23 -1.42
C ILE A 329 37.15 13.15 -2.94
N TYR A 330 38.37 12.87 -3.42
CA TYR A 330 38.59 12.49 -4.81
C TYR A 330 38.62 10.97 -4.95
N MET A 331 38.10 10.47 -6.06
CA MET A 331 38.19 9.05 -6.44
C MET A 331 39.00 8.91 -7.72
N GLU A 332 40.02 8.06 -7.67
CA GLU A 332 40.83 7.70 -8.83
C GLU A 332 40.21 6.49 -9.54
N ILE A 333 39.98 6.62 -10.84
CA ILE A 333 39.43 5.59 -11.71
C ILE A 333 40.50 5.18 -12.71
N ARG A 334 40.84 3.90 -12.73
CA ARG A 334 41.69 3.32 -13.78
C ARG A 334 40.86 2.99 -15.02
N ARG A 335 41.47 3.02 -16.20
CA ARG A 335 40.76 2.71 -17.46
C ARG A 335 40.12 1.31 -17.48
N ASP A 336 40.72 0.32 -16.83
CA ASP A 336 40.17 -1.04 -16.70
C ASP A 336 38.94 -1.13 -15.78
N GLN A 337 38.64 -0.07 -15.03
CA GLN A 337 37.49 0.01 -14.13
C GLN A 337 36.24 0.62 -14.80
N LEU A 338 36.39 1.24 -15.97
CA LEU A 338 35.28 1.75 -16.75
C LEU A 338 34.47 0.60 -17.36
N GLU A 339 33.17 0.82 -17.58
CA GLU A 339 32.18 -0.14 -18.12
C GLU A 339 31.99 -1.43 -17.30
N LYS A 340 32.71 -1.61 -16.18
CA LYS A 340 32.46 -2.68 -15.21
C LYS A 340 31.23 -2.38 -14.36
N LEU A 341 30.54 -3.44 -13.93
CA LEU A 341 29.40 -3.35 -13.03
C LEU A 341 29.87 -3.29 -11.58
N TYR A 342 29.35 -2.31 -10.86
CA TYR A 342 29.53 -2.12 -9.43
C TYR A 342 28.17 -2.09 -8.76
N PHE A 343 28.12 -2.59 -7.53
CA PHE A 343 26.90 -2.58 -6.73
C PHE A 343 27.13 -1.70 -5.50
N LEU A 344 26.31 -0.65 -5.40
CA LEU A 344 26.29 0.25 -4.26
C LEU A 344 25.08 -0.09 -3.40
N GLN A 345 25.32 -0.43 -2.15
CA GLN A 345 24.29 -0.78 -1.19
C GLN A 345 24.22 0.28 -0.10
N ALA A 346 23.02 0.69 0.26
CA ALA A 346 22.79 1.62 1.36
C ALA A 346 21.90 1.01 2.44
N THR A 347 22.38 1.04 3.68
CA THR A 347 21.69 0.45 4.83
C THR A 347 21.70 1.44 5.99
N VAL A 348 20.58 1.58 6.69
CA VAL A 348 20.52 2.37 7.93
C VAL A 348 21.38 1.70 9.00
N SER A 349 22.31 2.45 9.59
CA SER A 349 23.17 2.02 10.70
C SER A 349 22.56 2.43 12.05
N GLU A 350 22.09 3.68 12.10
CA GLU A 350 21.40 4.29 13.24
C GLU A 350 20.23 5.09 12.68
N GLY A 351 19.04 4.89 13.22
CA GLY A 351 17.84 5.52 12.68
C GLY A 351 16.69 5.60 13.68
N LEU A 352 15.47 5.68 13.16
CA LEU A 352 14.27 5.85 13.97
C LEU A 352 13.71 4.48 14.38
N PRO A 353 12.96 4.38 15.50
CA PRO A 353 12.32 3.13 15.92
C PRO A 353 11.06 2.82 15.07
N THR A 354 11.12 3.07 13.77
CA THR A 354 10.09 2.77 12.77
C THR A 354 10.58 1.63 11.90
N PHE A 355 9.67 0.79 11.40
CA PHE A 355 10.04 -0.37 10.58
C PHE A 355 10.90 0.02 9.35
N PHE A 356 10.61 1.17 8.75
CA PHE A 356 11.27 1.65 7.51
C PHE A 356 12.66 2.26 7.72
N LEU A 357 12.99 2.70 8.94
CA LEU A 357 14.27 3.37 9.24
C LEU A 357 14.95 2.79 10.50
N ALA A 358 14.61 1.56 10.86
CA ALA A 358 15.29 0.83 11.90
C ALA A 358 16.74 0.50 11.48
N ALA A 359 17.61 0.32 12.47
CA ALA A 359 18.97 -0.14 12.25
C ALA A 359 18.96 -1.49 11.49
N GLY A 360 19.78 -1.57 10.44
CA GLY A 360 19.87 -2.72 9.54
C GLY A 360 18.92 -2.69 8.33
N THR A 361 18.01 -1.72 8.23
CA THR A 361 17.07 -1.64 7.10
C THR A 361 17.76 -1.17 5.81
N PRO A 362 17.69 -1.95 4.70
CA PRO A 362 18.13 -1.52 3.38
C PRO A 362 17.28 -0.35 2.89
N ILE A 363 17.90 0.67 2.30
CA ILE A 363 17.20 1.84 1.76
C ILE A 363 16.98 1.65 0.26
N ASN A 364 18.09 1.60 -0.47
CA ASN A 364 18.10 1.40 -1.91
C ASN A 364 19.46 0.85 -2.32
N ASP A 365 19.46 -0.05 -3.30
CA ASP A 365 20.67 -0.61 -3.88
C ASP A 365 20.75 -0.26 -5.36
N ILE A 366 21.93 0.20 -5.79
CA ILE A 366 22.15 0.69 -7.14
C ILE A 366 23.19 -0.20 -7.81
N LEU A 367 22.78 -0.91 -8.85
CA LEU A 367 23.70 -1.54 -9.79
C LEU A 367 24.06 -0.52 -10.87
N PHE A 368 25.35 -0.21 -11.02
CA PHE A 368 25.79 0.80 -11.97
C PHE A 368 27.12 0.46 -12.63
N LYS A 369 27.48 1.24 -13.66
CA LYS A 369 28.80 1.26 -14.27
C LYS A 369 29.27 2.71 -14.44
N LEU A 370 30.59 2.89 -14.48
CA LEU A 370 31.21 4.18 -14.78
C LEU A 370 31.54 4.26 -16.26
N VAL A 371 30.96 5.23 -16.96
CA VAL A 371 31.11 5.40 -18.41
C VAL A 371 31.79 6.73 -18.69
N GLN A 372 32.89 6.71 -19.44
CA GLN A 372 33.50 7.96 -19.90
C GLN A 372 32.76 8.50 -21.13
N ARG A 373 32.33 9.76 -21.07
CA ARG A 373 31.76 10.50 -22.20
C ARG A 373 32.43 11.86 -22.28
N ASP A 374 33.18 12.09 -23.35
CA ASP A 374 33.98 13.31 -23.55
C ASP A 374 34.90 13.60 -22.35
N GLU A 375 34.76 14.76 -21.71
CA GLU A 375 35.55 15.20 -20.53
C GLU A 375 34.89 14.85 -19.18
N GLN A 376 33.92 13.94 -19.17
CA GLN A 376 33.16 13.55 -17.98
C GLN A 376 33.10 12.03 -17.79
N ILE A 377 32.88 11.63 -16.53
CA ILE A 377 32.52 10.27 -16.13
C ILE A 377 31.06 10.27 -15.69
N LEU A 378 30.25 9.37 -16.23
CA LEU A 378 28.84 9.20 -15.89
C LEU A 378 28.65 7.98 -15.01
N LEU A 379 27.80 8.10 -13.99
CA LEU A 379 27.25 6.98 -13.23
C LEU A 379 25.99 6.49 -13.96
N VAL A 380 26.08 5.31 -14.59
CA VAL A 380 25.04 4.75 -15.44
C VAL A 380 24.45 3.49 -14.81
N VAL A 381 23.14 3.47 -14.60
CA VAL A 381 22.37 2.28 -14.16
C VAL A 381 21.87 1.55 -15.41
N PRO A 382 22.39 0.35 -15.71
CA PRO A 382 21.99 -0.39 -16.90
C PRO A 382 20.60 -1.00 -16.75
N ASN A 383 19.85 -1.06 -17.84
CA ASN A 383 18.59 -1.82 -17.86
C ASN A 383 18.88 -3.32 -17.97
N ILE A 384 18.75 -4.04 -16.84
CA ILE A 384 19.02 -5.48 -16.76
C ILE A 384 17.75 -6.34 -16.82
N GLY A 385 16.57 -5.71 -16.84
CA GLY A 385 15.28 -6.40 -16.88
C GLY A 385 14.95 -6.98 -18.26
N PHE A 386 15.59 -6.47 -19.31
CA PHE A 386 15.40 -6.90 -20.69
C PHE A 386 16.75 -7.20 -21.34
N GLN A 387 16.95 -8.46 -21.75
CA GLN A 387 18.24 -8.96 -22.23
C GLN A 387 18.10 -9.66 -23.57
N ALA A 388 19.21 -9.73 -24.30
CA ALA A 388 19.35 -10.55 -25.49
C ALA A 388 20.83 -10.90 -25.72
N ASN A 389 21.10 -11.94 -26.51
CA ASN A 389 22.46 -12.33 -26.87
C ASN A 389 23.26 -11.16 -27.43
N PRO A 390 24.43 -10.82 -26.83
CA PRO A 390 25.26 -9.73 -27.30
C PRO A 390 25.62 -9.86 -28.80
N ASN A 391 25.86 -8.73 -29.46
CA ASN A 391 26.26 -8.64 -30.88
C ASN A 391 25.20 -9.08 -31.92
N THR A 392 23.96 -9.32 -31.51
CA THR A 392 22.84 -9.64 -32.42
C THR A 392 22.04 -8.39 -32.83
N PRO A 393 21.28 -8.42 -33.94
CA PRO A 393 20.32 -7.37 -34.29
C PRO A 393 19.28 -7.11 -33.19
N ILE A 394 18.77 -8.17 -32.57
CA ILE A 394 17.79 -8.05 -31.50
C ILE A 394 18.36 -7.35 -30.26
N ALA A 395 19.62 -7.62 -29.88
CA ALA A 395 20.26 -6.90 -28.77
C ALA A 395 20.40 -5.39 -29.04
N ARG A 396 20.59 -4.98 -30.30
CA ARG A 396 20.55 -3.55 -30.67
C ARG A 396 19.15 -2.97 -30.54
N SER A 397 18.11 -3.75 -30.87
CA SER A 397 16.71 -3.36 -30.68
C SER A 397 16.38 -3.19 -29.20
N VAL A 398 16.68 -4.18 -28.37
CA VAL A 398 16.47 -4.15 -26.92
C VAL A 398 17.14 -2.91 -26.32
N ARG A 399 18.41 -2.63 -26.66
CA ARG A 399 19.12 -1.43 -26.18
C ARG A 399 18.49 -0.10 -26.62
N ARG A 400 17.82 -0.07 -27.78
CA ARG A 400 17.11 1.12 -28.28
C ARG A 400 15.74 1.29 -27.59
N SER A 401 15.10 0.19 -27.26
CA SER A 401 13.77 0.17 -26.64
C SER A 401 13.79 0.31 -25.13
N PHE A 402 14.88 -0.14 -24.48
CA PHE A 402 15.04 -0.15 -23.03
C PHE A 402 16.36 0.55 -22.67
N ALA A 403 16.27 1.86 -22.42
CA ALA A 403 17.44 2.70 -22.18
C ALA A 403 18.03 2.53 -20.77
N ASP A 404 19.34 2.72 -20.66
CA ASP A 404 20.05 2.86 -19.39
C ASP A 404 19.76 4.24 -18.76
N ALA A 405 19.79 4.33 -17.43
CA ALA A 405 19.59 5.59 -16.69
C ALA A 405 20.92 6.24 -16.29
N TYR A 406 20.98 7.57 -16.30
CA TYR A 406 22.15 8.35 -15.86
C TYR A 406 21.79 9.03 -14.53
N LEU A 407 22.47 8.69 -13.43
CA LEU A 407 22.16 9.27 -12.12
C LEU A 407 23.06 10.46 -11.77
N GLU A 408 24.34 10.40 -12.15
CA GLU A 408 25.34 11.42 -11.80
C GLU A 408 26.36 11.62 -12.92
N SER A 409 26.98 12.81 -12.92
CA SER A 409 28.08 13.15 -13.83
C SER A 409 29.22 13.83 -13.07
N PHE A 410 30.44 13.40 -13.35
CA PHE A 410 31.65 13.90 -12.71
C PHE A 410 32.59 14.48 -13.76
N LYS A 411 33.08 15.68 -13.50
CA LYS A 411 34.17 16.26 -14.29
C LYS A 411 35.48 15.55 -13.98
N ILE A 412 36.31 15.35 -15.01
CA ILE A 412 37.68 14.87 -14.83
C ILE A 412 38.55 16.03 -14.32
N GLU A 413 38.98 15.98 -13.06
CA GLU A 413 39.75 17.03 -12.40
C GLU A 413 41.24 16.97 -12.74
N ALA A 414 41.77 15.76 -12.91
CA ALA A 414 43.15 15.50 -13.31
C ALA A 414 43.29 14.13 -13.99
N LYS A 415 44.39 13.95 -14.71
CA LYS A 415 44.76 12.70 -15.38
C LYS A 415 46.20 12.34 -15.00
N SER A 416 46.52 11.05 -14.92
CA SER A 416 47.93 10.65 -14.84
C SER A 416 48.65 10.95 -16.15
N ASP A 417 49.98 10.89 -16.12
CA ASP A 417 50.77 10.78 -17.34
C ASP A 417 50.19 9.65 -18.22
N GLU A 418 49.99 9.95 -19.51
CA GLU A 418 49.34 9.08 -20.51
C GLU A 418 47.82 8.83 -20.34
N GLY A 419 47.14 9.43 -19.36
CA GLY A 419 45.67 9.36 -19.24
C GLY A 419 45.11 7.99 -18.82
N LYS A 420 45.94 7.14 -18.23
CA LYS A 420 45.60 5.79 -17.73
C LYS A 420 44.78 5.81 -16.44
N ARG A 421 44.94 6.86 -15.63
CA ARG A 421 44.16 7.12 -14.41
C ARG A 421 43.47 8.46 -14.53
N LEU A 422 42.24 8.52 -14.05
CA LEU A 422 41.37 9.69 -14.07
C LEU A 422 40.99 10.03 -12.63
N LEU A 423 41.00 11.31 -12.27
CA LEU A 423 40.59 11.77 -10.95
C LEU A 423 39.26 12.51 -11.04
N ILE A 424 38.29 12.13 -10.22
CA ILE A 424 36.98 12.78 -10.13
C ILE A 424 36.65 13.20 -8.70
N ASP A 425 35.86 14.27 -8.54
CA ASP A 425 35.35 14.73 -7.25
C ASP A 425 34.06 13.99 -6.87
N VAL A 426 34.11 13.22 -5.78
CA VAL A 426 32.96 12.48 -5.25
C VAL A 426 32.52 13.00 -3.88
N SER A 427 32.98 14.19 -3.48
CA SER A 427 32.74 14.76 -2.15
C SER A 427 31.25 14.85 -1.79
N ASN A 428 30.37 15.00 -2.78
CA ASN A 428 28.92 15.14 -2.58
C ASN A 428 28.13 13.88 -2.91
N LEU A 429 28.73 12.85 -3.50
CA LEU A 429 28.02 11.66 -3.98
C LEU A 429 27.24 10.95 -2.87
N PHE A 430 27.84 10.86 -1.68
CA PHE A 430 27.26 10.17 -0.53
C PHE A 430 26.70 11.13 0.54
N ARG A 431 26.54 12.41 0.19
CA ARG A 431 25.82 13.45 0.98
C ARG A 431 24.61 14.01 0.23
N SER A 432 24.44 13.64 -1.04
CA SER A 432 23.23 13.90 -1.81
C SER A 432 22.15 12.86 -1.49
N ASP A 433 20.98 13.03 -2.09
CA ASP A 433 19.86 12.10 -2.00
C ASP A 433 19.94 10.98 -3.07
N LEU A 434 21.15 10.47 -3.34
CA LEU A 434 21.40 9.43 -4.37
C LEU A 434 20.48 8.20 -4.20
N ILE A 435 20.18 7.85 -2.95
CA ILE A 435 19.36 6.68 -2.57
C ILE A 435 17.91 7.02 -2.30
N GLN A 436 17.48 8.28 -2.52
CA GLN A 436 16.10 8.75 -2.30
C GLN A 436 15.60 8.58 -0.85
N ILE A 437 16.50 8.74 0.13
CA ILE A 437 16.19 8.61 1.56
C ILE A 437 15.27 9.74 2.06
N GLN A 438 15.30 10.93 1.43
CA GLN A 438 14.53 12.09 1.89
C GLN A 438 13.03 11.83 1.96
N GLN A 439 12.48 11.10 0.98
CA GLN A 439 11.05 10.74 0.94
C GLN A 439 10.69 9.79 2.08
N ILE A 440 11.54 8.79 2.34
CA ILE A 440 11.34 7.80 3.40
C ILE A 440 11.39 8.47 4.77
N VAL A 441 12.34 9.38 4.99
CA VAL A 441 12.43 10.17 6.23
C VAL A 441 11.20 11.03 6.42
N SER A 442 10.74 11.72 5.37
CA SER A 442 9.53 12.54 5.44
C SER A 442 8.29 11.73 5.83
N LEU A 443 8.13 10.55 5.24
CA LEU A 443 7.05 9.61 5.57
C LEU A 443 7.16 9.10 7.02
N ALA A 444 8.33 8.57 7.41
CA ALA A 444 8.54 7.95 8.71
C ALA A 444 8.48 8.95 9.89
N ALA A 445 8.91 10.19 9.66
CA ALA A 445 8.89 11.25 10.66
C ALA A 445 7.58 12.06 10.68
N GLY A 446 6.65 11.79 9.75
CA GLY A 446 5.34 12.46 9.69
C GLY A 446 5.43 13.96 9.40
N GLY A 447 6.24 14.36 8.42
CA GLY A 447 6.44 15.77 8.07
C GLY A 447 7.18 15.96 6.75
N SER A 448 7.52 17.21 6.43
CA SER A 448 8.38 17.52 5.29
C SER A 448 9.79 17.80 5.80
N TYR A 449 10.73 16.97 5.38
CA TYR A 449 12.13 17.06 5.79
C TYR A 449 13.03 17.07 4.55
N SER A 450 14.05 17.93 4.58
CA SER A 450 15.06 18.02 3.53
C SER A 450 16.46 17.83 4.11
N ILE A 451 17.40 17.34 3.29
CA ILE A 451 18.78 17.13 3.73
C ILE A 451 19.42 18.49 4.07
N ASP A 452 19.84 18.65 5.33
CA ASP A 452 20.71 19.74 5.76
C ASP A 452 22.15 19.39 5.39
N ARG A 453 22.61 19.91 4.25
CA ARG A 453 23.95 19.62 3.71
C ARG A 453 25.09 20.12 4.60
N GLU A 454 24.87 21.15 5.41
CA GLU A 454 25.90 21.70 6.30
C GLU A 454 26.10 20.80 7.53
N LYS A 455 25.04 20.12 7.98
CA LYS A 455 25.08 19.18 9.10
C LYS A 455 25.23 17.71 8.70
N THR A 456 25.19 17.42 7.40
CA THR A 456 25.43 16.08 6.86
C THR A 456 26.93 15.84 6.66
N VAL A 457 27.49 14.85 7.37
CA VAL A 457 28.94 14.63 7.46
C VAL A 457 29.33 13.16 7.28
N TYR A 458 30.58 12.93 6.88
CA TYR A 458 31.15 11.59 6.79
C TYR A 458 31.81 11.17 8.12
N ASN A 459 31.18 10.22 8.82
CA ASN A 459 31.75 9.62 10.02
C ASN A 459 32.98 8.77 9.67
N GLN A 460 32.83 7.86 8.71
CA GLN A 460 33.89 6.95 8.29
C GLN A 460 34.01 6.90 6.77
N VAL A 461 35.24 6.80 6.28
CA VAL A 461 35.56 6.52 4.88
C VAL A 461 36.71 5.53 4.93
N LYS A 462 36.45 4.28 4.53
CA LYS A 462 37.41 3.20 4.51
C LYS A 462 37.46 2.61 3.10
N ALA A 463 38.67 2.33 2.61
CA ALA A 463 38.89 1.64 1.36
C ALA A 463 39.55 0.29 1.66
N PHE A 464 39.01 -0.78 1.08
CA PHE A 464 39.51 -2.15 1.19
C PHE A 464 39.76 -2.69 -0.21
N PRO A 465 40.54 -3.78 -0.37
CA PRO A 465 40.89 -4.30 -1.70
C PRO A 465 39.70 -4.54 -2.63
N ASN A 466 38.58 -5.03 -2.09
CA ASN A 466 37.41 -5.43 -2.88
C ASN A 466 36.16 -4.55 -2.66
N ASN A 467 36.21 -3.60 -1.73
CA ASN A 467 35.08 -2.74 -1.43
C ASN A 467 35.48 -1.37 -0.85
N ILE A 468 34.55 -0.42 -0.92
CA ILE A 468 34.62 0.84 -0.19
C ILE A 468 33.47 0.87 0.81
N PHE A 469 33.76 1.36 2.02
CA PHE A 469 32.79 1.57 3.08
C PHE A 469 32.75 3.06 3.44
N ILE A 470 31.59 3.68 3.32
CA ILE A 470 31.37 5.08 3.69
C ILE A 470 30.18 5.15 4.64
N GLN A 471 30.39 5.74 5.81
CA GLN A 471 29.31 6.02 6.74
C GLN A 471 29.00 7.51 6.72
N THR A 472 27.78 7.85 6.30
CA THR A 472 27.28 9.22 6.28
C THR A 472 26.30 9.42 7.43
N ALA A 473 26.58 10.37 8.30
CA ALA A 473 25.60 10.91 9.24
C ALA A 473 24.80 11.99 8.52
N TYR A 474 23.61 11.64 8.05
CA TYR A 474 22.65 12.57 7.49
C TYR A 474 21.94 13.34 8.59
N HIS A 475 21.79 14.64 8.35
CA HIS A 475 20.87 15.48 9.11
C HIS A 475 19.76 15.95 8.17
N PHE A 476 18.52 15.73 8.58
CA PHE A 476 17.37 16.28 7.89
C PHE A 476 16.75 17.38 8.75
N ALA A 477 16.59 18.56 8.15
CA ALA A 477 15.93 19.69 8.75
C ALA A 477 14.52 19.81 8.15
N GLY A 478 13.55 20.12 9.00
CA GLY A 478 12.16 20.18 8.56
C GLY A 478 11.24 20.52 9.70
N GLY A 479 10.00 20.07 9.61
CA GLY A 479 9.05 20.19 10.70
C GLY A 479 7.90 19.23 10.53
N GLN A 480 7.41 18.69 11.64
CA GLN A 480 6.07 18.11 11.65
C GLN A 480 5.07 19.17 11.20
N GLN A 481 4.24 18.86 10.20
CA GLN A 481 3.08 19.71 9.95
C GLN A 481 2.14 19.61 11.16
N ARG A 482 1.91 20.73 11.83
CA ARG A 482 0.80 20.87 12.77
C ARG A 482 -0.50 20.97 11.97
N GLY A 483 -0.99 19.84 11.50
CA GLY A 483 -2.27 19.74 10.79
C GLY A 483 -2.61 18.27 10.59
N GLY A 484 -3.78 17.85 11.08
CA GLY A 484 -4.26 16.45 11.00
C GLY A 484 -4.64 16.01 9.59
N GLY A 485 -3.66 15.92 8.68
CA GLY A 485 -3.81 15.41 7.31
C GLY A 485 -3.22 14.01 7.10
N LEU A 486 -3.36 13.47 5.89
CA LEU A 486 -2.98 12.10 5.52
C LEU A 486 -1.51 11.75 5.83
N ALA A 487 -0.57 12.69 5.76
CA ALA A 487 0.84 12.46 6.14
C ALA A 487 1.07 12.33 7.65
N GLY A 488 0.26 13.01 8.48
CA GLY A 488 0.26 12.81 9.93
C GLY A 488 -0.44 11.50 10.34
N ILE A 489 -1.45 11.09 9.58
CA ILE A 489 -2.15 9.80 9.73
C ILE A 489 -1.24 8.64 9.30
N LEU A 490 -0.59 8.74 8.13
CA LEU A 490 0.38 7.77 7.62
C LEU A 490 1.64 7.72 8.49
N GLY A 491 2.13 8.87 8.97
CA GLY A 491 3.21 8.93 9.96
C GLY A 491 2.81 8.25 11.29
N GLY A 492 1.55 8.38 11.72
CA GLY A 492 0.99 7.64 12.86
C GLY A 492 0.90 6.13 12.62
N LEU A 493 0.56 5.70 11.41
CA LEU A 493 0.49 4.28 11.00
C LEU A 493 1.88 3.65 10.83
N ALA A 494 2.90 4.42 10.45
CA ALA A 494 4.30 3.98 10.36
C ALA A 494 5.02 3.94 11.72
N GLY A 495 4.29 4.19 12.82
CA GLY A 495 4.83 4.32 14.17
C GLY A 495 5.52 5.67 14.32
N GLY A 496 4.73 6.74 14.46
CA GLY A 496 5.22 8.13 14.48
C GLY A 496 6.49 8.27 15.31
N ALA A 497 7.57 8.70 14.66
CA ALA A 497 8.87 8.74 15.31
C ALA A 497 8.84 9.64 16.55
N ASN A 498 9.24 9.09 17.70
CA ASN A 498 9.47 9.86 18.92
C ASN A 498 10.76 10.67 18.78
N LEU A 499 10.69 11.76 18.00
CA LEU A 499 11.81 12.66 17.79
C LEU A 499 12.08 13.48 19.05
N ALA A 500 13.36 13.69 19.37
CA ALA A 500 13.75 14.58 20.46
C ALA A 500 13.37 16.06 20.18
N ASP A 501 13.42 16.47 18.91
CA ASP A 501 12.91 17.75 18.41
C ASP A 501 12.27 17.52 17.02
N PRO A 502 11.01 17.90 16.79
CA PRO A 502 10.29 17.66 15.53
C PRO A 502 10.84 18.42 14.32
N ARG A 503 11.90 19.24 14.48
CA ARG A 503 12.55 19.95 13.37
C ARG A 503 13.82 19.27 12.85
N SER A 504 14.26 18.20 13.52
CA SER A 504 15.59 17.64 13.35
C SER A 504 15.54 16.13 13.37
N VAL A 505 15.92 15.50 12.26
CA VAL A 505 16.01 14.03 12.15
C VAL A 505 17.43 13.63 11.76
N PRO A 506 18.24 13.10 12.69
CA PRO A 506 19.52 12.49 12.36
C PRO A 506 19.32 11.03 11.93
N ILE A 507 19.96 10.61 10.84
CA ILE A 507 20.02 9.22 10.38
C ILE A 507 21.44 8.90 9.94
N THR A 508 21.98 7.75 10.33
CA THR A 508 23.28 7.28 9.84
C THR A 508 23.08 6.18 8.81
N VAL A 509 23.71 6.33 7.65
CA VAL A 509 23.63 5.39 6.53
C VAL A 509 25.02 4.85 6.20
N ASN A 510 25.13 3.53 6.11
CA ASN A 510 26.31 2.83 5.64
C ASN A 510 26.17 2.53 4.15
N TYR A 511 27.09 3.06 3.36
CA TYR A 511 27.30 2.77 1.96
C TYR A 511 28.38 1.71 1.79
N ASN A 512 28.07 0.64 1.08
CA ASN A 512 29.00 -0.41 0.71
C ASN A 512 29.05 -0.51 -0.81
N LEU A 513 30.23 -0.28 -1.39
CA LEU A 513 30.45 -0.33 -2.84
C LEU A 513 31.41 -1.47 -3.16
N TRP A 514 31.02 -2.36 -4.07
CA TRP A 514 31.88 -3.44 -4.56
C TRP A 514 31.74 -3.67 -6.08
N GLU A 515 32.74 -4.31 -6.68
CA GLU A 515 32.62 -4.83 -8.05
C GLU A 515 31.66 -6.04 -8.05
N LEU A 516 30.68 -6.05 -8.97
CA LEU A 516 29.71 -7.13 -9.05
C LEU A 516 30.41 -8.40 -9.60
N PRO A 517 30.37 -9.54 -8.89
CA PRO A 517 30.99 -10.77 -9.38
C PRO A 517 30.20 -11.34 -10.56
N VAL A 518 30.78 -11.32 -11.77
CA VAL A 518 30.13 -11.82 -13.00
C VAL A 518 30.87 -12.97 -13.68
N ASN A 519 32.06 -13.38 -13.19
CA ASN A 519 32.88 -14.45 -13.76
C ASN A 519 33.67 -15.22 -12.67
N ASN A 520 33.02 -15.60 -11.57
CA ASN A 520 33.66 -16.24 -10.41
C ASN A 520 33.43 -17.77 -10.34
N GLY A 521 32.94 -18.39 -11.41
CA GLY A 521 32.61 -19.83 -11.44
C GLY A 521 31.21 -20.20 -10.94
N TYR A 522 30.43 -19.23 -10.43
CA TYR A 522 29.06 -19.46 -10.01
C TYR A 522 28.16 -19.79 -11.22
N VAL A 523 27.44 -20.91 -11.13
CA VAL A 523 26.45 -21.32 -12.15
C VAL A 523 25.05 -20.94 -11.66
N PRO A 524 24.33 -20.02 -12.36
CA PRO A 524 22.92 -19.74 -12.06
C PRO A 524 22.07 -21.00 -12.16
N ARG A 525 21.08 -21.15 -11.29
CA ARG A 525 20.22 -22.33 -11.25
C ARG A 525 18.79 -21.97 -11.59
N PHE A 526 18.19 -22.66 -12.56
CA PHE A 526 16.82 -22.38 -12.98
C PHE A 526 15.82 -22.63 -11.85
N TYR A 527 14.80 -21.77 -11.79
CA TYR A 527 13.66 -21.94 -10.90
C TYR A 527 12.70 -23.02 -11.42
N ASP A 528 12.17 -23.82 -10.50
CA ASP A 528 11.07 -24.75 -10.74
C ASP A 528 9.96 -24.46 -9.70
N PRO A 529 8.70 -24.26 -10.11
CA PRO A 529 7.65 -23.85 -9.20
C PRO A 529 7.27 -24.90 -8.14
N ARG A 530 7.75 -26.14 -8.26
CA ARG A 530 7.53 -27.21 -7.28
C ARG A 530 8.45 -27.11 -6.07
N VAL A 531 9.49 -26.26 -6.13
CA VAL A 531 10.45 -26.04 -5.03
C VAL A 531 10.54 -24.56 -4.69
N GLY A 532 10.25 -24.23 -3.43
CA GLY A 532 10.11 -22.85 -2.96
C GLY A 532 11.40 -22.06 -2.79
N TYR A 533 11.90 -21.45 -3.85
CA TYR A 533 13.02 -20.50 -3.81
C TYR A 533 12.60 -19.09 -4.22
N PHE A 534 13.21 -18.07 -3.61
CA PHE A 534 13.21 -16.70 -4.15
C PHE A 534 13.95 -16.67 -5.49
N VAL A 535 13.62 -15.72 -6.36
CA VAL A 535 14.17 -15.66 -7.71
C VAL A 535 14.59 -14.25 -8.14
N THR A 536 15.62 -14.18 -8.98
CA THR A 536 15.79 -13.04 -9.90
C THR A 536 15.12 -13.34 -11.23
N THR A 537 14.52 -12.32 -11.86
CA THR A 537 13.69 -12.46 -13.06
C THR A 537 14.07 -11.41 -14.11
N TYR A 538 14.17 -11.81 -15.37
CA TYR A 538 14.33 -10.90 -16.51
C TYR A 538 13.69 -11.48 -17.78
N GLN A 539 13.46 -10.63 -18.78
CA GLN A 539 12.97 -11.03 -20.10
C GLN A 539 14.15 -11.28 -21.05
N ASP A 540 14.20 -12.46 -21.68
CA ASP A 540 15.22 -12.87 -22.65
C ASP A 540 14.66 -12.88 -24.08
N PHE A 541 14.86 -11.77 -24.80
CA PHE A 541 14.43 -11.59 -26.20
C PHE A 541 15.28 -12.36 -27.21
N THR A 542 16.28 -13.13 -26.78
CA THR A 542 17.01 -14.03 -27.68
C THR A 542 16.10 -15.12 -28.24
N ARG A 543 15.03 -15.46 -27.53
CA ARG A 543 14.16 -16.59 -27.83
C ARG A 543 12.81 -16.10 -28.37
N GLU A 544 12.38 -16.67 -29.49
CA GLU A 544 11.03 -16.46 -30.05
C GLU A 544 10.07 -17.49 -29.46
N GLN A 545 9.65 -17.28 -28.21
CA GLN A 545 8.64 -18.09 -27.51
C GLN A 545 7.62 -17.16 -26.85
N GLU A 546 6.46 -17.71 -26.51
CA GLU A 546 5.39 -16.97 -25.83
C GLU A 546 5.83 -16.47 -24.43
N ASP A 547 6.49 -17.34 -23.64
CA ASP A 547 7.15 -16.91 -22.39
C ASP A 547 8.65 -16.69 -22.61
N GLN A 548 9.05 -15.41 -22.58
CA GLN A 548 10.44 -14.97 -22.66
C GLN A 548 11.08 -14.79 -21.28
N THR A 549 10.36 -15.10 -20.20
CA THR A 549 10.82 -14.87 -18.83
C THR A 549 11.85 -15.91 -18.41
N ARG A 550 13.04 -15.46 -18.00
CA ARG A 550 14.03 -16.29 -17.30
C ARG A 550 14.01 -16.01 -15.80
N ARG A 551 14.10 -17.08 -15.02
CA ARG A 551 14.10 -17.05 -13.54
C ARG A 551 15.24 -17.92 -13.00
N TYR A 552 16.09 -17.32 -12.18
CA TYR A 552 17.14 -18.04 -11.45
C TYR A 552 16.86 -17.98 -9.95
N ILE A 553 17.04 -19.09 -9.25
CA ILE A 553 16.89 -19.13 -7.79
C ILE A 553 17.97 -18.30 -7.11
N LEU A 554 17.64 -17.72 -5.97
CA LEU A 554 18.61 -17.06 -5.10
C LEU A 554 19.29 -18.11 -4.21
N ARG A 555 20.62 -18.20 -4.25
CA ARG A 555 21.40 -19.13 -3.40
C ARG A 555 22.84 -18.67 -3.21
N TRP A 556 23.50 -19.19 -2.18
CA TRP A 556 24.93 -18.96 -1.94
C TRP A 556 25.82 -19.72 -2.93
N HIS A 557 27.02 -19.17 -3.19
CA HIS A 557 28.04 -19.87 -3.94
C HIS A 557 28.81 -20.82 -3.02
N LEU A 558 28.41 -22.09 -2.98
CA LEU A 558 29.07 -23.12 -2.19
C LEU A 558 29.69 -24.20 -3.09
N GLU A 559 30.98 -24.40 -2.93
CA GLU A 559 31.75 -25.46 -3.58
C GLU A 559 32.54 -26.22 -2.52
N LYS A 560 32.62 -27.56 -2.64
CA LYS A 560 33.50 -28.34 -1.77
C LYS A 560 34.96 -27.92 -1.95
N ALA A 561 35.70 -27.84 -0.84
CA ALA A 561 37.14 -27.64 -0.86
C ALA A 561 37.86 -28.82 -1.53
N ASP A 562 37.48 -30.06 -1.19
CA ASP A 562 37.82 -31.25 -1.96
C ASP A 562 36.59 -31.74 -2.75
N PRO A 563 36.55 -31.53 -4.09
CA PRO A 563 35.42 -31.93 -4.92
C PRO A 563 35.23 -33.46 -5.01
N ASN A 564 36.25 -34.26 -4.68
CA ASN A 564 36.21 -35.71 -4.78
C ASN A 564 35.82 -36.41 -3.47
N ALA A 565 35.88 -35.69 -2.34
CA ALA A 565 35.48 -36.23 -1.06
C ALA A 565 33.95 -36.37 -0.95
N GLU A 566 33.48 -37.46 -0.33
CA GLU A 566 32.06 -37.66 -0.04
C GLU A 566 31.51 -36.52 0.83
N LEU A 567 32.28 -36.14 1.86
CA LEU A 567 31.98 -35.03 2.76
C LEU A 567 33.20 -34.10 2.87
N SER A 568 33.04 -32.82 2.53
CA SER A 568 34.12 -31.81 2.57
C SER A 568 33.58 -30.48 3.10
N PRO A 569 34.37 -29.70 3.84
CA PRO A 569 34.05 -28.29 4.07
C PRO A 569 33.97 -27.54 2.73
N PRO A 570 33.23 -26.43 2.65
CA PRO A 570 33.24 -25.57 1.47
C PRO A 570 34.57 -24.82 1.34
N LYS A 571 34.90 -24.35 0.12
CA LYS A 571 36.01 -23.41 -0.10
C LYS A 571 35.80 -22.12 0.68
N GLU A 572 34.57 -21.62 0.66
CA GLU A 572 34.13 -20.42 1.38
C GLU A 572 32.85 -20.76 2.15
N PRO A 573 32.89 -20.86 3.48
CA PRO A 573 31.69 -21.09 4.29
C PRO A 573 30.84 -19.82 4.40
N ILE A 574 29.54 -20.00 4.63
CA ILE A 574 28.62 -18.90 4.97
C ILE A 574 28.86 -18.54 6.44
N VAL A 575 29.61 -17.46 6.68
CA VAL A 575 29.94 -17.02 8.04
C VAL A 575 28.91 -16.00 8.52
N PHE A 576 28.22 -16.30 9.63
CA PHE A 576 27.35 -15.39 10.36
C PHE A 576 27.97 -14.95 11.68
N TRP A 577 27.82 -13.68 12.02
CA TRP A 577 28.25 -13.09 13.29
C TRP A 577 27.03 -12.74 14.13
N ILE A 578 27.02 -13.18 15.38
CA ILE A 578 26.04 -12.72 16.37
C ILE A 578 26.52 -11.36 16.86
N ASP A 579 25.69 -10.33 16.69
CA ASP A 579 25.94 -8.98 17.17
C ASP A 579 26.23 -8.96 18.69
N ASN A 580 27.14 -8.08 19.12
CA ASN A 580 27.49 -7.95 20.53
C ASN A 580 26.35 -7.31 21.35
N ALA A 581 25.37 -6.66 20.71
CA ALA A 581 24.15 -6.17 21.35
C ALA A 581 23.12 -7.28 21.71
N VAL A 582 23.29 -8.50 21.17
CA VAL A 582 22.41 -9.64 21.51
C VAL A 582 22.60 -10.03 22.98
N PRO A 583 21.53 -10.09 23.80
CA PRO A 583 21.60 -10.51 25.20
C PRO A 583 22.24 -11.90 25.35
N LEU A 584 23.10 -12.05 26.35
CA LEU A 584 23.93 -13.25 26.55
C LEU A 584 23.10 -14.53 26.60
N GLU A 585 21.93 -14.49 27.23
CA GLU A 585 21.06 -15.65 27.41
C GLU A 585 20.47 -16.21 26.11
N TYR A 586 20.42 -15.45 25.01
CA TYR A 586 19.83 -15.88 23.74
C TYR A 586 20.85 -16.25 22.66
N ARG A 587 22.14 -15.97 22.89
CA ARG A 587 23.21 -16.20 21.90
C ARG A 587 23.31 -17.67 21.47
N ASP A 588 23.13 -18.61 22.41
CA ASP A 588 23.18 -20.04 22.12
C ASP A 588 21.95 -20.50 21.32
N ALA A 589 20.75 -20.02 21.65
CA ALA A 589 19.53 -20.34 20.90
C ALA A 589 19.62 -19.88 19.43
N ILE A 590 20.13 -18.66 19.20
CA ILE A 590 20.39 -18.11 17.86
C ILE A 590 21.43 -18.97 17.12
N ARG A 591 22.56 -19.25 17.78
CA ARG A 591 23.64 -20.07 17.21
C ARG A 591 23.13 -21.45 16.79
N GLU A 592 22.39 -22.12 17.65
CA GLU A 592 21.83 -23.44 17.37
C GLU A 592 20.85 -23.37 16.20
N GLY A 593 19.95 -22.38 16.18
CA GLY A 593 18.98 -22.25 15.09
C GLY A 593 19.64 -22.08 13.72
N ILE A 594 20.74 -21.35 13.63
CA ILE A 594 21.50 -21.23 12.36
C ILE A 594 22.19 -22.54 11.99
N LEU A 595 22.84 -23.19 12.96
CA LEU A 595 23.65 -24.38 12.71
C LEU A 595 22.83 -25.63 12.39
N GLU A 596 21.54 -25.66 12.72
CA GLU A 596 20.62 -26.77 12.38
C GLU A 596 20.59 -27.08 10.87
N TRP A 597 20.77 -26.05 10.03
CA TRP A 597 20.81 -26.20 8.57
C TRP A 597 22.03 -26.99 8.05
N ASN A 598 23.12 -27.08 8.81
CA ASN A 598 24.27 -27.90 8.41
C ASN A 598 23.89 -29.38 8.25
N LYS A 599 22.85 -29.87 8.95
CA LYS A 599 22.33 -31.24 8.76
C LYS A 599 21.91 -31.48 7.31
N ALA A 600 21.29 -30.50 6.64
CA ALA A 600 20.90 -30.62 5.24
C ALA A 600 22.07 -30.53 4.28
N PHE A 601 23.05 -29.67 4.55
CA PHE A 601 24.27 -29.56 3.76
C PHE A 601 25.15 -30.82 3.83
N GLU A 602 25.26 -31.43 5.02
CA GLU A 602 26.01 -32.67 5.20
C GLU A 602 25.41 -33.82 4.38
N LYS A 603 24.07 -33.87 4.23
CA LYS A 603 23.38 -34.86 3.36
C LYS A 603 23.74 -34.74 1.89
N ILE A 604 24.14 -33.56 1.43
CA ILE A 604 24.63 -33.34 0.06
C ILE A 604 26.17 -33.27 -0.01
N GLY A 605 26.85 -33.64 1.08
CA GLY A 605 28.29 -33.80 1.16
C GLY A 605 29.08 -32.52 1.45
N ILE A 606 28.42 -31.45 1.92
CA ILE A 606 29.08 -30.21 2.35
C ILE A 606 29.05 -30.13 3.88
N LYS A 607 30.21 -30.28 4.51
CA LYS A 607 30.36 -30.17 5.96
C LYS A 607 30.50 -28.71 6.37
N ASP A 608 29.95 -28.33 7.53
CA ASP A 608 30.18 -26.99 8.10
C ASP A 608 29.94 -25.85 7.06
N ALA A 609 28.90 -26.00 6.24
CA ALA A 609 28.55 -25.04 5.20
C ALA A 609 28.29 -23.65 5.79
N ILE A 610 27.72 -23.62 7.00
CA ILE A 610 27.43 -22.43 7.78
C ILE A 610 28.27 -22.44 9.05
N VAL A 611 28.89 -21.30 9.36
CA VAL A 611 29.71 -21.08 10.55
C VAL A 611 29.19 -19.87 11.31
N VAL A 612 28.93 -20.02 12.60
CA VAL A 612 28.48 -18.93 13.47
C VAL A 612 29.64 -18.45 14.35
N LYS A 613 29.87 -17.14 14.41
CA LYS A 613 30.87 -16.48 15.25
C LYS A 613 30.20 -15.45 16.16
N GLN A 614 30.89 -15.05 17.23
CA GLN A 614 30.44 -13.96 18.10
C GLN A 614 31.20 -12.69 17.73
N MET A 615 30.51 -11.59 17.48
CA MET A 615 31.12 -10.28 17.31
C MET A 615 31.81 -9.88 18.64
N PRO A 616 33.11 -9.52 18.62
CA PRO A 616 33.78 -9.00 19.81
C PRO A 616 33.17 -7.67 20.29
N ASP A 617 33.27 -7.39 21.59
CA ASP A 617 32.78 -6.13 22.16
C ASP A 617 33.64 -4.93 21.69
N ASP A 618 34.89 -5.17 21.29
CA ASP A 618 35.86 -4.19 20.79
C ASP A 618 36.02 -4.20 19.25
N ALA A 619 35.05 -4.78 18.53
CA ALA A 619 35.05 -4.81 17.07
C ALA A 619 35.15 -3.41 16.46
N ASP A 620 36.00 -3.24 15.44
CA ASP A 620 36.25 -1.98 14.74
C ASP A 620 35.36 -1.77 13.50
N TRP A 621 34.36 -2.66 13.34
CA TRP A 621 33.39 -2.70 12.25
C TRP A 621 31.96 -2.66 12.79
N ASP A 622 31.05 -2.12 11.99
CA ASP A 622 29.66 -1.85 12.38
C ASP A 622 28.73 -3.02 12.02
N HIS A 623 27.66 -3.23 12.77
CA HIS A 623 26.70 -4.32 12.52
C HIS A 623 26.05 -4.26 11.12
N ALA A 624 25.98 -3.08 10.48
CA ALA A 624 25.54 -2.87 9.11
C ALA A 624 26.70 -2.79 8.08
N ASP A 625 27.92 -3.18 8.46
CA ASP A 625 29.03 -3.44 7.53
C ASP A 625 28.77 -4.72 6.73
N MET A 626 28.65 -4.57 5.42
CA MET A 626 28.16 -5.63 4.54
C MET A 626 29.24 -6.62 4.11
N ARG A 627 30.47 -6.46 4.61
CA ARG A 627 31.49 -7.51 4.53
C ARG A 627 31.16 -8.69 5.45
N TYR A 628 30.27 -8.49 6.42
CA TYR A 628 29.88 -9.50 7.39
C TYR A 628 28.39 -9.83 7.26
N ASN A 629 28.04 -11.10 7.38
CA ASN A 629 26.64 -11.47 7.63
C ASN A 629 26.38 -11.42 9.12
N VAL A 630 25.34 -10.73 9.55
CA VAL A 630 25.13 -10.43 10.98
C VAL A 630 23.71 -10.80 11.41
N VAL A 631 23.60 -11.42 12.60
CA VAL A 631 22.35 -11.50 13.36
C VAL A 631 22.30 -10.32 14.32
N ARG A 632 21.41 -9.37 14.06
CA ARG A 632 21.30 -8.09 14.77
C ARG A 632 20.19 -8.15 15.81
N TRP A 633 20.38 -7.42 16.90
CA TRP A 633 19.37 -7.25 17.95
C TRP A 633 18.92 -5.80 18.02
N VAL A 634 17.65 -5.54 17.71
CA VAL A 634 17.07 -4.19 17.78
C VAL A 634 16.06 -4.10 18.91
N THR A 635 15.70 -2.89 19.34
CA THR A 635 14.68 -2.69 20.38
C THR A 635 13.74 -1.59 19.94
N SER A 636 12.45 -1.90 19.91
CA SER A 636 11.39 -0.93 19.66
C SER A 636 10.43 -0.83 20.86
N PRO A 637 9.63 0.24 20.95
CA PRO A 637 8.66 0.40 22.04
C PRO A 637 7.56 -0.68 22.04
N SER A 638 7.10 -1.12 20.87
CA SER A 638 5.92 -1.99 20.73
C SER A 638 5.96 -2.99 19.56
N ASN A 639 6.98 -2.98 18.70
CA ASN A 639 7.08 -3.96 17.61
C ASN A 639 7.79 -5.22 18.11
N GLY A 640 7.46 -6.39 17.56
CA GLY A 640 8.21 -7.61 17.84
C GLY A 640 8.25 -8.48 16.60
N TYR A 641 9.36 -8.40 15.86
CA TYR A 641 9.52 -9.03 14.55
C TYR A 641 10.91 -9.66 14.42
N ALA A 642 11.01 -10.63 13.53
CA ALA A 642 12.27 -11.07 12.95
C ALA A 642 12.17 -10.91 11.43
N VAL A 643 13.29 -10.61 10.80
CA VAL A 643 13.35 -10.50 9.34
C VAL A 643 14.72 -10.88 8.81
N ALA A 644 14.71 -11.80 7.86
CA ALA A 644 15.81 -12.13 6.99
C ALA A 644 15.91 -11.13 5.85
N LEU A 645 17.08 -10.53 5.69
CA LEU A 645 17.41 -9.60 4.62
C LEU A 645 18.64 -10.12 3.89
N PHE A 646 18.57 -10.23 2.58
CA PHE A 646 19.70 -10.64 1.77
C PHE A 646 19.76 -9.83 0.48
N ARG A 647 20.97 -9.70 -0.06
CA ARG A 647 21.23 -9.01 -1.32
C ARG A 647 21.90 -9.96 -2.27
N ALA A 648 21.33 -10.09 -3.45
CA ALA A 648 21.77 -11.04 -4.46
C ALA A 648 22.21 -10.32 -5.73
N ASN A 649 23.13 -10.96 -6.48
CA ASN A 649 23.47 -10.55 -7.82
C ASN A 649 22.22 -10.70 -8.72
N PRO A 650 21.67 -9.60 -9.26
CA PRO A 650 20.42 -9.65 -10.01
C PRO A 650 20.57 -10.34 -11.38
N LEU A 651 21.79 -10.53 -11.88
CA LEU A 651 22.05 -11.23 -13.14
C LEU A 651 22.12 -12.76 -12.98
N THR A 652 22.58 -13.24 -11.82
CA THR A 652 22.90 -14.67 -11.61
C THR A 652 22.07 -15.33 -10.51
N GLY A 653 21.52 -14.55 -9.58
CA GLY A 653 20.88 -15.04 -8.36
C GLY A 653 21.86 -15.42 -7.24
N GLN A 654 23.17 -15.18 -7.38
CA GLN A 654 24.12 -15.43 -6.30
C GLN A 654 23.83 -14.51 -5.10
N ILE A 655 23.57 -15.07 -3.91
CA ILE A 655 23.49 -14.30 -2.67
C ILE A 655 24.91 -13.81 -2.29
N LEU A 656 25.04 -12.51 -2.04
CA LEU A 656 26.33 -11.83 -1.80
C LEU A 656 26.51 -11.45 -0.33
N ASN A 657 25.43 -11.02 0.31
CA ASN A 657 25.40 -10.68 1.73
C ASN A 657 23.99 -10.94 2.29
N ALA A 658 23.95 -11.23 3.59
CA ALA A 658 22.74 -11.46 4.34
C ALA A 658 22.80 -10.94 5.77
N SER A 659 21.64 -10.77 6.39
CA SER A 659 21.49 -10.47 7.79
C SER A 659 20.14 -10.89 8.32
N ILE A 660 20.07 -11.19 9.61
CA ILE A 660 18.82 -11.48 10.32
C ILE A 660 18.67 -10.39 11.38
N THR A 661 17.57 -9.66 11.38
CA THR A 661 17.25 -8.70 12.44
C THR A 661 16.20 -9.29 13.35
N ILE A 662 16.47 -9.35 14.65
CA ILE A 662 15.53 -9.81 15.68
C ILE A 662 15.24 -8.63 16.61
N ASP A 663 13.96 -8.24 16.72
CA ASP A 663 13.53 -7.28 17.74
C ASP A 663 13.48 -7.96 19.10
N GLY A 664 14.08 -7.33 20.12
CA GLY A 664 14.18 -7.89 21.45
C GLY A 664 12.85 -8.12 22.13
N ASN A 665 11.76 -7.51 21.65
CA ASN A 665 10.45 -7.85 22.11
C ASN A 665 9.99 -9.24 21.67
N MET A 666 10.60 -9.91 20.68
CA MET A 666 10.33 -11.35 20.44
C MET A 666 10.63 -12.20 21.68
N ALA A 667 11.69 -11.85 22.42
CA ALA A 667 12.03 -12.50 23.67
C ALA A 667 11.34 -11.87 24.90
N ARG A 668 11.08 -10.55 24.88
CA ARG A 668 10.35 -9.91 25.99
C ARG A 668 8.87 -10.27 25.98
N PHE A 669 8.20 -10.33 24.85
CA PHE A 669 6.75 -10.53 24.78
C PHE A 669 6.31 -11.94 25.19
N THR A 670 7.22 -12.92 25.14
CA THR A 670 7.05 -14.24 25.74
C THR A 670 7.26 -14.24 27.26
N ARG A 671 8.08 -13.31 27.79
CA ARG A 671 8.42 -13.17 29.23
C ARG A 671 7.60 -12.12 29.99
N VAL A 672 7.77 -10.86 29.60
CA VAL A 672 6.98 -9.71 29.99
C VAL A 672 5.65 -9.86 29.28
N GLN A 673 4.63 -10.25 30.04
CA GLN A 673 3.24 -10.20 29.59
C GLN A 673 3.03 -8.86 28.87
N PHE A 674 2.99 -8.87 27.55
CA PHE A 674 1.92 -8.49 26.63
C PHE A 674 0.85 -7.44 27.09
N ILE A 675 0.96 -6.81 28.27
CA ILE A 675 -0.07 -6.09 29.05
C ILE A 675 -0.53 -4.78 28.42
N ARG A 676 0.27 -4.15 27.56
CA ARG A 676 -0.05 -2.80 27.07
C ARG A 676 -0.46 -2.70 25.59
N ASP A 677 0.04 -3.53 24.67
CA ASP A 677 0.07 -3.09 23.26
C ASP A 677 -0.55 -4.00 22.18
N ILE A 678 -0.65 -5.33 22.32
CA ILE A 678 -1.42 -6.14 21.33
C ILE A 678 -2.87 -6.29 21.76
N ASP A 679 -3.72 -6.06 20.76
CA ASP A 679 -5.15 -6.09 20.79
C ASP A 679 -5.63 -7.56 20.86
N PRO A 680 -6.19 -8.04 22.00
CA PRO A 680 -6.73 -9.39 22.08
C PRO A 680 -7.99 -9.57 21.20
N LEU A 681 -8.49 -8.50 20.61
CA LEU A 681 -9.55 -8.48 19.61
C LEU A 681 -9.03 -8.33 18.17
N ALA A 682 -7.71 -8.30 17.95
CA ALA A 682 -7.13 -8.18 16.59
C ALA A 682 -7.71 -9.23 15.64
N ALA A 683 -7.82 -10.49 16.10
CA ALA A 683 -8.44 -11.56 15.33
C ALA A 683 -9.92 -11.30 14.97
N PHE A 684 -10.65 -10.52 15.77
CA PHE A 684 -12.03 -10.11 15.48
C PHE A 684 -12.07 -8.97 14.47
N ARG A 685 -11.22 -7.96 14.63
CA ARG A 685 -11.12 -6.81 13.71
C ARG A 685 -10.62 -7.24 12.35
N GLU A 686 -9.61 -8.10 12.27
CA GLU A 686 -9.13 -8.69 11.01
C GLU A 686 -10.23 -9.49 10.31
N ALA A 687 -11.05 -10.24 11.06
CA ALA A 687 -12.16 -10.97 10.48
C ALA A 687 -13.24 -10.01 9.93
N GLU A 688 -13.55 -8.94 10.65
CA GLU A 688 -14.47 -7.88 10.20
C GLU A 688 -13.92 -7.08 9.00
N GLU A 689 -12.62 -6.82 8.94
CA GLU A 689 -11.98 -6.14 7.80
C GLU A 689 -11.88 -7.05 6.57
N ARG A 690 -11.60 -8.34 6.75
CA ARG A 690 -11.65 -9.33 5.65
C ARG A 690 -13.07 -9.55 5.12
N GLU A 691 -14.08 -9.41 5.97
CA GLU A 691 -15.49 -9.41 5.55
C GLU A 691 -15.82 -8.16 4.69
N LYS A 692 -15.31 -6.98 5.08
CA LYS A 692 -15.49 -5.73 4.32
C LYS A 692 -14.69 -5.68 3.01
N ASN A 693 -13.50 -6.27 2.99
CA ASN A 693 -12.53 -6.21 1.89
C ASN A 693 -12.39 -7.53 1.14
N CYS A 694 -13.41 -8.41 1.19
CA CYS A 694 -13.43 -9.74 0.53
C CYS A 694 -12.96 -9.74 -0.93
N CYS A 695 -13.07 -8.57 -1.55
CA CYS A 695 -13.19 -8.38 -2.96
C CYS A 695 -12.21 -7.32 -3.49
N ASP A 696 -11.36 -6.75 -2.63
CA ASP A 696 -10.34 -5.76 -3.02
C ASP A 696 -8.94 -6.22 -2.55
N HIS A 697 -8.31 -7.07 -3.37
CA HIS A 697 -7.02 -7.69 -3.08
C HIS A 697 -5.81 -6.82 -3.49
N HIS A 698 -5.98 -5.52 -3.69
CA HIS A 698 -4.91 -4.67 -4.22
C HIS A 698 -4.59 -3.39 -3.45
N ALA A 699 -5.24 -3.11 -2.32
CA ALA A 699 -4.92 -1.90 -1.57
C ALA A 699 -4.89 -2.16 -0.05
N TYR A 700 -3.71 -1.95 0.55
CA TYR A 700 -3.41 -1.77 1.97
C TYR A 700 -3.34 -2.97 2.94
N ASN A 701 -3.78 -4.18 2.58
CA ASN A 701 -3.36 -5.41 3.25
C ASN A 701 -2.64 -6.30 2.22
N SER A 702 -1.38 -5.97 1.97
CA SER A 702 -0.58 -6.75 1.03
C SER A 702 -0.55 -8.22 1.48
N PRO A 703 -0.84 -9.21 0.62
CA PRO A 703 -0.47 -10.60 0.89
C PRO A 703 1.06 -10.78 1.08
N HIS A 704 1.85 -9.70 0.94
CA HIS A 704 3.27 -9.61 1.28
C HIS A 704 3.55 -8.91 2.64
N ALA A 705 2.52 -8.48 3.39
CA ALA A 705 2.71 -7.98 4.75
C ALA A 705 2.94 -9.17 5.69
N CYS A 706 4.17 -9.32 6.17
CA CYS A 706 4.53 -10.32 7.15
C CYS A 706 3.90 -9.98 8.51
N THR A 707 2.72 -10.53 8.79
CA THR A 707 2.07 -10.44 10.12
C THR A 707 2.59 -11.50 11.11
N PHE A 708 3.55 -12.34 10.67
CA PHE A 708 4.11 -13.44 11.45
C PHE A 708 4.55 -13.00 12.84
N ALA A 709 5.27 -11.88 12.90
CA ALA A 709 5.67 -11.17 14.10
C ALA A 709 4.56 -11.12 15.17
N GLN A 710 3.48 -10.39 14.90
CA GLN A 710 2.40 -10.15 15.86
C GLN A 710 1.61 -11.41 16.17
N ASP A 711 1.30 -12.22 15.16
CA ASP A 711 0.51 -13.44 15.33
C ASP A 711 1.27 -14.52 16.10
N THR A 712 2.56 -14.71 15.81
CA THR A 712 3.40 -15.71 16.49
C THR A 712 3.63 -15.33 17.93
N LEU A 713 3.78 -14.03 18.23
CA LEU A 713 3.82 -13.54 19.61
C LEU A 713 2.54 -13.87 20.37
N GLN A 714 1.37 -13.68 19.76
CA GLN A 714 0.10 -14.09 20.34
C GLN A 714 0.06 -15.60 20.58
N ARG A 715 0.56 -16.42 19.64
CA ARG A 715 0.64 -17.89 19.79
C ARG A 715 1.59 -18.30 20.89
N ALA A 716 2.74 -17.65 20.99
CA ALA A 716 3.73 -17.94 22.01
C ALA A 716 3.22 -17.60 23.41
N TRP A 717 2.56 -16.44 23.56
CA TRP A 717 1.86 -16.09 24.80
C TRP A 717 0.77 -17.11 25.16
N GLN A 718 -0.08 -17.47 24.19
CA GLN A 718 -1.16 -18.44 24.41
C GLN A 718 -0.59 -19.80 24.82
N GLY A 719 0.44 -20.28 24.12
CA GLY A 719 1.14 -21.53 24.41
C GLY A 719 1.77 -21.51 25.80
N PHE A 720 2.36 -20.38 26.20
CA PHE A 720 2.90 -20.21 27.56
C PHE A 720 1.80 -20.26 28.63
N VAL A 721 0.69 -19.54 28.44
CA VAL A 721 -0.44 -19.56 29.39
C VAL A 721 -1.03 -20.98 29.52
N MET A 722 -1.18 -21.68 28.40
CA MET A 722 -1.66 -23.07 28.39
C MET A 722 -0.65 -24.03 29.05
N MET A 723 0.64 -23.89 28.76
CA MET A 723 1.70 -24.68 29.39
C MET A 723 1.69 -24.50 30.92
N GLU A 724 1.63 -23.25 31.38
CA GLU A 724 1.64 -22.92 32.81
C GLU A 724 0.45 -23.52 33.58
N LEU A 725 -0.75 -23.48 32.98
CA LEU A 725 -2.01 -23.85 33.65
C LEU A 725 -2.46 -25.29 33.39
N LEU A 726 -2.14 -25.87 32.24
CA LEU A 726 -2.63 -27.19 31.81
C LEU A 726 -1.56 -28.28 31.89
N ALA A 727 -0.27 -27.98 31.64
CA ALA A 727 0.74 -29.04 31.51
C ALA A 727 0.84 -29.93 32.76
N GLY A 728 0.95 -29.31 33.94
CA GLY A 728 1.00 -30.04 35.21
C GLY A 728 -0.26 -30.84 35.53
N ARG A 729 -1.44 -30.35 35.10
CA ARG A 729 -2.73 -31.06 35.29
C ARG A 729 -2.85 -32.28 34.40
N ARG A 730 -2.20 -32.25 33.23
CA ARG A 730 -2.26 -33.30 32.20
C ARG A 730 -1.07 -34.26 32.24
N GLY A 731 -0.15 -34.11 33.20
CA GLY A 731 1.07 -34.91 33.28
C GLY A 731 2.05 -34.66 32.13
N ALA A 732 1.92 -33.52 31.45
CA ALA A 732 2.85 -33.07 30.43
C ALA A 732 4.08 -32.38 31.05
N THR A 733 5.14 -32.25 30.26
CA THR A 733 6.39 -31.63 30.73
C THR A 733 6.20 -30.12 30.86
N LYS A 734 6.19 -29.62 32.11
CA LYS A 734 6.29 -28.18 32.38
C LYS A 734 7.74 -27.73 32.26
N ILE A 735 8.02 -26.73 31.44
CA ILE A 735 9.36 -26.11 31.30
C ILE A 735 9.37 -24.71 31.91
N THR A 736 10.56 -24.15 32.13
CA THR A 736 10.68 -22.76 32.60
C THR A 736 10.30 -21.79 31.49
N GLU A 737 9.83 -20.61 31.87
CA GLU A 737 9.60 -19.50 30.93
C GLU A 737 10.85 -19.18 30.11
N GLU A 738 12.02 -19.16 30.75
CA GLU A 738 13.31 -18.97 30.07
C GLU A 738 13.54 -20.01 28.97
N GLN A 739 13.32 -21.30 29.25
CA GLN A 739 13.52 -22.34 28.25
C GLN A 739 12.50 -22.21 27.11
N PHE A 740 11.23 -21.93 27.43
CA PHE A 740 10.19 -21.72 26.43
C PHE A 740 10.55 -20.59 25.45
N VAL A 741 11.12 -19.50 25.97
CA VAL A 741 11.57 -18.35 25.16
C VAL A 741 12.80 -18.71 24.32
N LYS A 742 13.79 -19.43 24.88
CA LYS A 742 14.97 -19.86 24.13
C LYS A 742 14.61 -20.79 22.98
N ASP A 743 13.71 -21.75 23.22
CA ASP A 743 13.20 -22.66 22.19
C ASP A 743 12.46 -21.90 21.09
N TYR A 744 11.68 -20.88 21.46
CA TYR A 744 11.02 -19.98 20.52
C TYR A 744 12.02 -19.19 19.65
N ILE A 745 13.02 -18.54 20.27
CA ILE A 745 14.06 -17.79 19.55
C ILE A 745 14.86 -18.70 18.62
N LYS A 746 15.16 -19.93 19.05
CA LYS A 746 15.80 -20.94 18.20
C LYS A 746 14.92 -21.25 16.96
N SER A 747 13.63 -21.50 17.16
CA SER A 747 12.68 -21.80 16.07
C SER A 747 12.59 -20.66 15.06
N VAL A 748 12.45 -19.42 15.54
CA VAL A 748 12.42 -18.22 14.69
C VAL A 748 13.73 -18.07 13.93
N THR A 749 14.87 -18.24 14.60
CA THR A 749 16.17 -18.11 13.95
C THR A 749 16.37 -19.19 12.87
N MET A 750 15.90 -20.42 13.09
CA MET A 750 15.90 -21.48 12.05
C MET A 750 15.10 -21.05 10.81
N HIS A 751 13.92 -20.46 11.01
CA HIS A 751 13.05 -19.96 9.94
C HIS A 751 13.74 -18.86 9.13
N GLU A 752 14.25 -17.82 9.80
CA GLU A 752 14.96 -16.72 9.13
C GLU A 752 16.20 -17.21 8.37
N MET A 753 16.91 -18.19 8.92
CA MET A 753 18.05 -18.80 8.23
C MET A 753 17.62 -19.53 6.95
N GLY A 754 16.42 -20.10 6.89
CA GLY A 754 15.89 -20.70 5.66
C GLY A 754 15.71 -19.68 4.53
N HIS A 755 15.21 -18.48 4.85
CA HIS A 755 15.18 -17.36 3.89
C HIS A 755 16.57 -16.93 3.43
N ILE A 756 17.54 -16.87 4.34
CA ILE A 756 18.94 -16.59 4.00
C ILE A 756 19.52 -17.64 3.04
N LEU A 757 19.05 -18.89 3.09
CA LEU A 757 19.45 -19.93 2.14
C LEU A 757 18.70 -19.87 0.81
N GLY A 758 17.78 -18.91 0.66
CA GLY A 758 17.01 -18.62 -0.56
C GLY A 758 15.59 -19.18 -0.56
N LEU A 759 15.12 -19.78 0.53
CA LEU A 759 13.82 -20.47 0.57
C LEU A 759 12.65 -19.50 0.82
N ARG A 760 11.52 -19.78 0.17
CA ARG A 760 10.23 -19.13 0.44
C ARG A 760 9.44 -19.90 1.51
N HIS A 761 8.40 -19.27 2.05
CA HIS A 761 7.44 -19.91 2.94
C HIS A 761 6.82 -21.17 2.32
N ASN A 762 6.51 -22.15 3.16
CA ASN A 762 5.82 -23.37 2.77
C ASN A 762 4.68 -23.70 3.76
N PHE A 763 3.47 -23.18 3.49
CA PHE A 763 2.31 -23.24 4.39
C PHE A 763 1.47 -24.53 4.28
N VAL A 764 1.96 -25.54 3.54
CA VAL A 764 1.37 -26.89 3.53
C VAL A 764 2.18 -27.86 4.41
N ALA A 765 3.28 -27.39 4.99
CA ALA A 765 4.25 -28.20 5.71
C ALA A 765 3.75 -28.64 7.10
N SER A 766 2.79 -27.90 7.69
CA SER A 766 2.11 -28.26 8.94
C SER A 766 1.40 -29.61 8.92
N ARG A 767 1.15 -30.16 7.72
CA ARG A 767 0.38 -31.39 7.49
C ARG A 767 1.21 -32.68 7.55
N GLN A 768 2.47 -32.59 7.96
CA GLN A 768 3.38 -33.73 7.97
C GLN A 768 2.95 -34.84 8.94
N PHE A 769 2.54 -34.48 10.16
CA PHE A 769 2.33 -35.42 11.26
C PHE A 769 0.89 -35.41 11.77
N SER A 770 0.38 -36.57 12.16
CA SER A 770 -0.87 -36.65 12.93
C SER A 770 -0.69 -36.09 14.35
N LEU A 771 -1.79 -35.76 15.03
CA LEU A 771 -1.74 -35.28 16.42
C LEU A 771 -1.08 -36.29 17.37
N GLU A 772 -1.27 -37.59 17.16
CA GLU A 772 -0.61 -38.62 17.98
C GLU A 772 0.91 -38.69 17.73
N GLU A 773 1.35 -38.48 16.49
CA GLU A 773 2.78 -38.40 16.17
C GLU A 773 3.44 -37.18 16.83
N LEU A 774 2.74 -36.05 16.94
CA LEU A 774 3.23 -34.83 17.60
C LEU A 774 3.40 -34.97 19.13
N LYS A 775 2.80 -36.00 19.76
CA LYS A 775 3.08 -36.38 21.14
C LYS A 775 4.43 -37.08 21.30
N ASN A 776 4.95 -37.70 20.25
CA ASN A 776 6.18 -38.48 20.31
C ASN A 776 7.40 -37.54 20.24
N GLY A 777 7.92 -37.19 21.42
CA GLY A 777 9.08 -36.30 21.52
C GLY A 777 10.32 -36.78 20.76
N GLU A 778 10.55 -38.09 20.64
CA GLU A 778 11.70 -38.60 19.87
C GLU A 778 11.51 -38.41 18.36
N LEU A 779 10.28 -38.59 17.87
CA LEU A 779 9.95 -38.29 16.48
C LEU A 779 10.11 -36.78 16.20
N VAL A 780 9.55 -35.93 17.06
CA VAL A 780 9.62 -34.47 16.95
C VAL A 780 11.07 -33.98 17.02
N ARG A 781 11.90 -34.56 17.90
CA ARG A 781 13.33 -34.26 17.99
C ARG A 781 14.09 -34.57 16.71
N GLN A 782 13.73 -35.65 16.02
CA GLN A 782 14.43 -36.12 14.82
C GLN A 782 13.93 -35.47 13.53
N ARG A 783 12.64 -35.13 13.45
CA ARG A 783 11.99 -34.73 12.19
C ARG A 783 11.25 -33.40 12.27
N GLY A 784 11.29 -32.73 13.41
CA GLY A 784 10.56 -31.49 13.65
C GLY A 784 9.06 -31.71 13.87
N THR A 785 8.33 -30.61 14.05
CA THR A 785 6.86 -30.55 14.11
C THR A 785 6.22 -30.45 12.73
N VAL A 786 6.98 -30.03 11.72
CA VAL A 786 6.51 -29.66 10.38
C VAL A 786 7.44 -30.20 9.30
N ALA A 787 6.95 -30.31 8.07
CA ALA A 787 7.77 -30.78 6.95
C ALA A 787 8.91 -29.81 6.61
N SER A 788 8.70 -28.50 6.84
CA SER A 788 9.63 -27.41 6.56
C SER A 788 9.56 -26.38 7.67
N VAL A 789 10.70 -25.89 8.15
CA VAL A 789 10.75 -24.73 9.05
C VAL A 789 10.23 -23.44 8.41
N MET A 790 10.04 -23.43 7.08
CA MET A 790 9.43 -22.31 6.34
C MET A 790 7.90 -22.21 6.52
N GLU A 791 7.32 -23.05 7.37
CA GLU A 791 5.95 -22.94 7.86
C GLU A 791 5.82 -21.82 8.91
N TYR A 792 4.61 -21.28 9.07
CA TYR A 792 4.27 -20.50 10.26
C TYR A 792 3.57 -21.40 11.27
N ASP A 793 4.34 -22.26 11.93
CA ASP A 793 3.79 -23.23 12.85
C ASP A 793 3.41 -22.59 14.19
N PRO A 794 2.26 -22.97 14.77
CA PRO A 794 1.93 -22.61 16.13
C PRO A 794 2.80 -23.43 17.10
N PHE A 795 2.75 -23.09 18.40
CA PHE A 795 3.32 -23.99 19.41
C PHE A 795 2.68 -25.39 19.28
N ASN A 796 3.46 -26.43 19.50
CA ASN A 796 2.98 -27.81 19.47
C ASN A 796 1.98 -28.04 20.61
N GLN A 797 0.70 -27.94 20.28
CA GLN A 797 -0.37 -28.07 21.26
C GLN A 797 -0.44 -29.47 21.88
N MET A 798 0.03 -30.49 21.16
CA MET A 798 0.10 -31.86 21.67
C MET A 798 1.15 -32.03 22.79
N ALA A 799 2.05 -31.06 22.95
CA ALA A 799 2.95 -31.00 24.11
C ALA A 799 2.23 -30.76 25.44
N LEU A 800 0.96 -30.33 25.42
CA LEU A 800 0.12 -30.26 26.61
C LEU A 800 -0.48 -31.62 27.00
N HIS A 801 -0.38 -32.62 26.13
CA HIS A 801 -1.07 -33.92 26.24
C HIS A 801 -0.12 -35.11 26.33
N ALA A 802 1.19 -34.88 26.42
CA ALA A 802 2.20 -35.91 26.55
C ALA A 802 3.44 -35.43 27.31
N PRO A 803 4.10 -36.31 28.09
CA PRO A 803 5.40 -36.00 28.66
C PRO A 803 6.51 -36.05 27.59
N ASN A 804 7.59 -35.30 27.85
CA ASN A 804 8.86 -35.34 27.11
C ASN A 804 8.76 -35.04 25.61
N THR A 805 7.87 -34.13 25.21
CA THR A 805 7.83 -33.58 23.85
C THR A 805 8.06 -32.07 23.86
N TYR A 806 8.20 -31.48 22.68
CA TYR A 806 8.67 -30.10 22.48
C TYR A 806 7.51 -29.16 22.19
N TYR A 807 7.51 -27.98 22.80
CA TYR A 807 6.53 -26.91 22.54
C TYR A 807 6.80 -26.13 21.25
N TRP A 808 8.05 -26.07 20.80
CA TRP A 808 8.48 -25.42 19.56
C TRP A 808 9.23 -26.41 18.69
N ASN A 809 9.24 -26.15 17.38
CA ASN A 809 9.96 -27.00 16.44
C ASN A 809 11.46 -27.05 16.78
N PRO A 810 12.05 -28.22 17.08
CA PRO A 810 13.45 -28.28 17.51
C PRO A 810 14.45 -28.44 16.36
N THR A 811 14.01 -28.79 15.13
CA THR A 811 14.91 -29.11 14.01
C THR A 811 14.24 -28.93 12.64
N ILE A 812 15.04 -28.97 11.56
CA ILE A 812 14.57 -28.91 10.17
C ILE A 812 13.86 -30.20 9.72
N GLY A 813 12.89 -30.06 8.82
CA GLY A 813 12.02 -31.13 8.35
C GLY A 813 12.42 -31.72 6.99
N PRO A 814 11.75 -32.81 6.53
CA PRO A 814 12.07 -33.51 5.28
C PRO A 814 12.06 -32.61 4.02
N TYR A 815 11.17 -31.63 3.94
CA TYR A 815 11.14 -30.66 2.84
C TYR A 815 12.43 -29.84 2.80
N ASP A 816 12.94 -29.41 3.95
CA ASP A 816 14.13 -28.56 4.05
C ASP A 816 15.37 -29.29 3.49
N TYR A 817 15.53 -30.58 3.83
CA TYR A 817 16.59 -31.42 3.26
C TYR A 817 16.50 -31.51 1.73
N TRP A 818 15.29 -31.70 1.21
CA TRP A 818 15.04 -31.82 -0.23
C TRP A 818 15.21 -30.49 -0.98
N ALA A 819 14.76 -29.39 -0.39
CA ALA A 819 14.93 -28.06 -0.97
C ALA A 819 16.42 -27.69 -1.04
N ILE A 820 17.20 -27.97 0.00
CA ILE A 820 18.66 -27.80 -0.02
C ILE A 820 19.33 -28.71 -1.04
N GLU A 821 18.86 -29.94 -1.22
CA GLU A 821 19.30 -30.80 -2.34
C GLU A 821 19.06 -30.11 -3.69
N TYR A 822 17.85 -29.61 -3.93
CA TYR A 822 17.51 -28.89 -5.15
C TYR A 822 18.35 -27.62 -5.36
N GLY A 823 18.64 -26.85 -4.32
CA GLY A 823 19.37 -25.58 -4.44
C GLY A 823 20.89 -25.73 -4.50
N TYR A 824 21.46 -26.70 -3.77
CA TYR A 824 22.89 -26.71 -3.45
C TYR A 824 23.63 -27.98 -3.87
N ARG A 825 22.95 -29.05 -4.30
CA ARG A 825 23.65 -30.24 -4.82
C ARG A 825 24.51 -29.86 -6.03
N ILE A 826 25.79 -30.24 -5.98
CA ILE A 826 26.78 -29.98 -7.03
C ILE A 826 26.74 -31.11 -8.06
N PHE A 827 26.72 -30.76 -9.35
CA PHE A 827 26.80 -31.69 -10.48
C PHE A 827 28.09 -31.43 -11.26
N PRO A 828 29.18 -32.17 -11.00
CA PRO A 828 30.49 -31.88 -11.58
C PRO A 828 30.52 -31.77 -13.11
N ASP A 829 29.68 -32.57 -13.79
CA ASP A 829 29.61 -32.64 -15.25
C ASP A 829 28.70 -31.55 -15.89
N ALA A 830 27.96 -30.77 -15.08
CA ALA A 830 27.06 -29.72 -15.56
C ALA A 830 27.66 -28.32 -15.27
N LYS A 831 28.23 -27.68 -16.30
CA LYS A 831 28.88 -26.36 -16.18
C LYS A 831 28.01 -25.17 -16.59
N THR A 832 26.78 -25.41 -17.02
CA THR A 832 25.83 -24.36 -17.44
C THR A 832 24.46 -24.59 -16.80
N PRO A 833 23.63 -23.53 -16.65
CA PRO A 833 22.26 -23.67 -16.15
C PRO A 833 21.45 -24.70 -16.96
N GLU A 834 21.63 -24.71 -18.28
CA GLU A 834 20.95 -25.63 -19.19
C GLU A 834 21.39 -27.09 -18.98
N ALA A 835 22.67 -27.34 -18.65
CA ALA A 835 23.19 -28.66 -18.38
C ALA A 835 22.72 -29.23 -17.02
N GLU A 836 22.42 -28.38 -16.02
CA GLU A 836 21.88 -28.83 -14.73
C GLU A 836 20.41 -29.28 -14.84
N ARG A 837 19.66 -28.73 -15.82
CA ARG A 837 18.21 -28.86 -15.90
C ARG A 837 17.67 -30.31 -15.78
N PRO A 838 18.24 -31.34 -16.44
CA PRO A 838 17.74 -32.71 -16.29
C PRO A 838 17.84 -33.24 -14.85
N TYR A 839 18.94 -32.94 -14.15
CA TYR A 839 19.13 -33.33 -12.75
C TYR A 839 18.18 -32.58 -11.80
N LEU A 840 17.90 -31.32 -12.08
CA LEU A 840 16.97 -30.53 -11.28
C LEU A 840 15.52 -31.01 -11.44
N LEU A 841 15.13 -31.37 -12.67
CA LEU A 841 13.82 -31.95 -12.93
C LEU A 841 13.63 -33.29 -12.21
N GLU A 842 14.68 -34.12 -12.13
CA GLU A 842 14.72 -35.38 -11.37
C GLU A 842 14.41 -35.16 -9.89
N ILE A 843 15.01 -34.12 -9.29
CA ILE A 843 14.80 -33.76 -7.89
C ILE A 843 13.40 -33.17 -7.70
N ALA A 844 13.00 -32.20 -8.54
CA ALA A 844 11.73 -31.48 -8.42
C ALA A 844 10.48 -32.37 -8.59
N ARG A 845 10.55 -33.42 -9.42
CA ARG A 845 9.41 -34.35 -9.58
C ARG A 845 9.08 -35.19 -8.35
N ARG A 846 9.93 -35.16 -7.32
CA ARG A 846 9.67 -35.80 -6.02
C ARG A 846 8.68 -35.03 -5.13
N ASN A 847 8.19 -33.86 -5.56
CA ASN A 847 7.24 -33.03 -4.81
C ASN A 847 5.97 -33.74 -4.30
N THR A 848 5.61 -34.88 -4.90
CA THR A 848 4.46 -35.71 -4.49
C THR A 848 4.80 -36.73 -3.39
N GLU A 849 6.08 -36.88 -3.02
CA GLU A 849 6.50 -37.70 -1.88
C GLU A 849 5.99 -37.09 -0.56
N PRO A 850 5.67 -37.92 0.46
CA PRO A 850 5.23 -37.42 1.76
C PRO A 850 6.21 -36.40 2.37
N GLY A 851 5.71 -35.21 2.66
CA GLY A 851 6.49 -34.11 3.25
C GLY A 851 7.25 -33.25 2.25
N LEU A 852 7.12 -33.46 0.93
CA LEU A 852 7.80 -32.64 -0.08
C LEU A 852 6.87 -31.67 -0.83
N ALA A 853 5.61 -31.58 -0.41
CA ALA A 853 4.66 -30.65 -0.99
C ALA A 853 5.06 -29.19 -0.71
N TYR A 854 4.78 -28.31 -1.67
CA TYR A 854 5.08 -26.88 -1.60
C TYR A 854 3.86 -26.04 -1.95
N GLU A 855 3.43 -25.17 -1.03
CA GLU A 855 2.50 -24.08 -1.32
C GLU A 855 2.86 -22.86 -0.46
N THR A 856 2.80 -21.66 -1.04
CA THR A 856 3.41 -20.45 -0.46
C THR A 856 2.42 -19.28 -0.38
N ASP A 857 2.93 -18.07 -0.13
CA ASP A 857 2.18 -16.82 0.11
C ASP A 857 1.03 -16.57 -0.86
N ASP A 858 1.17 -16.99 -2.12
CA ASP A 858 0.20 -16.77 -3.21
C ASP A 858 -1.23 -17.24 -2.85
N TYR A 859 -1.33 -18.29 -2.03
CA TYR A 859 -2.59 -18.95 -1.67
C TYR A 859 -2.85 -19.09 -0.16
N ALA A 860 -1.95 -18.57 0.67
CA ALA A 860 -2.07 -18.63 2.13
C ALA A 860 -3.40 -18.06 2.63
N ASP A 861 -4.09 -18.80 3.47
CA ASP A 861 -5.37 -18.45 4.09
C ASP A 861 -6.55 -18.19 3.12
N ARG A 862 -6.42 -18.59 1.85
CA ARG A 862 -7.47 -18.45 0.83
C ARG A 862 -8.44 -19.63 0.81
N PHE A 863 -8.83 -20.07 -0.39
CA PHE A 863 -9.84 -21.11 -0.61
C PHE A 863 -9.32 -22.54 -0.38
N ASP A 864 -8.00 -22.74 -0.30
CA ASP A 864 -7.40 -24.02 0.10
C ASP A 864 -7.18 -24.06 1.61
N PRO A 865 -7.97 -24.83 2.38
CA PRO A 865 -7.85 -24.91 3.82
C PRO A 865 -6.58 -25.64 4.30
N TYR A 866 -5.80 -26.23 3.38
CA TYR A 866 -4.54 -26.90 3.67
C TYR A 866 -3.30 -26.02 3.47
N VAL A 867 -3.48 -24.80 2.94
CA VAL A 867 -2.43 -23.78 2.82
C VAL A 867 -2.78 -22.67 3.80
N THR A 868 -2.37 -22.86 5.05
CA THR A 868 -2.91 -22.13 6.19
C THR A 868 -1.79 -21.76 7.15
N ARG A 869 -1.80 -20.52 7.63
CA ARG A 869 -0.87 -20.11 8.67
C ARG A 869 -1.40 -20.52 10.04
N PHE A 870 -0.50 -20.95 10.93
CA PHE A 870 -0.79 -21.29 12.33
C PHE A 870 -1.75 -22.48 12.54
N ASP A 871 -1.73 -23.46 11.63
CA ASP A 871 -2.27 -24.80 11.88
C ASP A 871 -1.16 -25.83 12.12
N LEU A 872 -1.49 -26.96 12.73
CA LEU A 872 -0.52 -28.02 12.99
C LEU A 872 -1.20 -29.39 13.04
N GLY A 873 -1.03 -30.19 11.99
CA GLY A 873 -1.55 -31.54 11.94
C GLY A 873 -1.93 -31.98 10.53
N LYS A 874 -1.76 -33.28 10.27
CA LYS A 874 -2.06 -33.93 8.99
C LYS A 874 -3.49 -33.69 8.51
N ASP A 875 -4.45 -33.67 9.43
CA ASP A 875 -5.81 -33.21 9.18
C ASP A 875 -6.10 -31.95 10.01
N PRO A 876 -6.17 -30.75 9.39
CA PRO A 876 -6.40 -29.51 10.14
C PRO A 876 -7.72 -29.50 10.91
N LEU A 877 -8.72 -30.28 10.52
CA LEU A 877 -9.98 -30.41 11.27
C LEU A 877 -9.75 -31.00 12.68
N ASP A 878 -8.85 -31.98 12.81
CA ASP A 878 -8.48 -32.55 14.11
C ASP A 878 -7.80 -31.50 15.00
N TYR A 879 -6.88 -30.73 14.40
CA TYR A 879 -6.16 -29.67 15.09
C TYR A 879 -7.08 -28.57 15.59
N TRP A 880 -7.97 -28.04 14.75
CA TRP A 880 -8.88 -26.96 15.18
C TRP A 880 -9.92 -27.45 16.19
N GLU A 881 -10.33 -28.71 16.13
CA GLU A 881 -11.15 -29.33 17.17
C GLU A 881 -10.40 -29.43 18.52
N LEU A 882 -9.12 -29.81 18.49
CA LEU A 882 -8.24 -29.79 19.68
C LEU A 882 -8.11 -28.38 20.26
N VAL A 883 -7.84 -27.38 19.41
CA VAL A 883 -7.74 -25.96 19.81
C VAL A 883 -8.98 -25.53 20.57
N ILE A 884 -10.17 -25.84 20.06
CA ILE A 884 -11.46 -25.53 20.69
C ILE A 884 -11.57 -26.20 22.07
N LYS A 885 -11.26 -27.50 22.17
CA LYS A 885 -11.37 -28.28 23.42
C LYS A 885 -10.42 -27.76 24.51
N ASP A 886 -9.17 -27.53 24.16
CA ASP A 886 -8.18 -27.01 25.11
C ASP A 886 -8.48 -25.57 25.53
N THR A 887 -9.04 -24.76 24.61
CA THR A 887 -9.49 -23.40 24.92
C THR A 887 -10.65 -23.42 25.91
N HIS A 888 -11.59 -24.36 25.79
CA HIS A 888 -12.66 -24.55 26.77
C HIS A 888 -12.12 -24.91 28.16
N GLU A 889 -11.22 -25.90 28.25
CA GLU A 889 -10.60 -26.27 29.53
C GLU A 889 -9.81 -25.10 30.12
N LEU A 890 -9.11 -24.33 29.27
CA LEU A 890 -8.38 -23.13 29.72
C LEU A 890 -9.31 -22.12 30.41
N LEU A 891 -10.50 -21.87 29.87
CA LEU A 891 -11.49 -20.99 30.49
C LEU A 891 -11.99 -21.50 31.86
N GLU A 892 -12.08 -22.82 32.04
CA GLU A 892 -12.49 -23.43 33.31
C GLU A 892 -11.41 -23.28 34.39
N VAL A 893 -10.13 -23.37 34.01
CA VAL A 893 -9.00 -23.26 34.95
C VAL A 893 -8.50 -21.84 35.15
N LEU A 894 -8.86 -20.90 34.26
CA LEU A 894 -8.40 -19.50 34.32
C LEU A 894 -8.59 -18.83 35.70
N PRO A 895 -9.65 -19.11 36.49
CA PRO A 895 -9.80 -18.61 37.87
C PRO A 895 -8.66 -18.93 38.82
N THR A 896 -7.87 -19.98 38.54
CA THR A 896 -6.70 -20.33 39.38
C THR A 896 -5.58 -19.30 39.27
N ARG A 897 -5.65 -18.39 38.27
CA ARG A 897 -4.72 -17.29 38.03
C ARG A 897 -5.33 -15.92 38.35
N VAL A 898 -6.33 -15.86 39.26
CA VAL A 898 -6.87 -14.58 39.72
C VAL A 898 -5.75 -13.78 40.44
N PRO A 899 -5.58 -12.49 40.13
CA PRO A 899 -4.50 -11.66 40.66
C PRO A 899 -4.41 -11.67 42.20
N GLY A 900 -3.20 -11.74 42.73
CA GLY A 900 -2.90 -11.66 44.16
C GLY A 900 -2.90 -10.23 44.71
N PRO A 901 -2.60 -10.03 46.01
CA PRO A 901 -2.56 -8.70 46.61
C PRO A 901 -1.59 -7.75 45.89
N GLY A 902 -2.10 -6.63 45.37
CA GLY A 902 -1.33 -5.62 44.63
C GLY A 902 -1.30 -5.81 43.11
N GLU A 903 -1.89 -6.87 42.58
CA GLU A 903 -1.98 -7.15 41.14
C GLU A 903 -3.33 -6.69 40.55
N THR A 904 -3.37 -6.43 39.23
CA THR A 904 -4.55 -5.88 38.54
C THR A 904 -5.47 -6.96 37.97
N TYR A 905 -6.79 -6.79 38.13
CA TYR A 905 -7.82 -7.62 37.46
C TYR A 905 -7.81 -7.50 35.91
N TYR A 906 -7.13 -6.47 35.38
CA TYR A 906 -7.02 -6.32 33.93
C TYR A 906 -6.25 -7.47 33.27
N ASP A 907 -5.29 -8.09 33.95
CA ASP A 907 -4.56 -9.25 33.41
C ASP A 907 -5.47 -10.46 33.21
N PHE A 908 -6.39 -10.68 34.14
CA PHE A 908 -7.44 -11.69 33.98
C PHE A 908 -8.32 -11.39 32.75
N THR A 909 -8.68 -10.11 32.57
CA THR A 909 -9.52 -9.66 31.45
C THR A 909 -8.83 -9.90 30.11
N ARG A 910 -7.53 -9.62 30.02
CA ARG A 910 -6.72 -9.89 28.83
C ARG A 910 -6.58 -11.39 28.55
N ASN A 911 -6.29 -12.20 29.57
CA ASN A 911 -6.24 -13.66 29.41
C ASN A 911 -7.59 -14.22 28.96
N PHE A 912 -8.70 -13.72 29.50
CA PHE A 912 -10.05 -14.13 29.15
C PHE A 912 -10.36 -13.85 27.68
N PHE A 913 -10.19 -12.61 27.21
CA PHE A 913 -10.46 -12.25 25.80
C PHE A 913 -9.46 -12.86 24.83
N GLY A 914 -8.17 -12.97 25.18
CA GLY A 914 -7.18 -13.66 24.35
C GLY A 914 -7.47 -15.16 24.19
N THR A 915 -8.02 -15.80 25.23
CA THR A 915 -8.52 -17.18 25.13
C THR A 915 -9.71 -17.27 24.17
N LEU A 916 -10.67 -16.34 24.24
CA LEU A 916 -11.80 -16.27 23.29
C LEU A 916 -11.38 -15.98 21.85
N ALA A 917 -10.30 -15.23 21.62
CA ALA A 917 -9.77 -14.98 20.28
C ALA A 917 -9.33 -16.28 19.58
N SER A 918 -8.77 -17.23 20.33
CA SER A 918 -8.37 -18.55 19.82
C SER A 918 -9.56 -19.37 19.35
N PHE A 919 -10.67 -19.26 20.09
CA PHE A 919 -11.95 -19.85 19.74
C PHE A 919 -12.51 -19.27 18.43
N SER A 920 -12.48 -17.94 18.29
CA SER A 920 -12.90 -17.24 17.07
C SER A 920 -12.07 -17.67 15.85
N ARG A 921 -10.74 -17.75 16.02
CA ARG A 921 -9.83 -18.17 14.96
C ARG A 921 -10.10 -19.61 14.51
N ALA A 922 -10.33 -20.53 15.44
CA ALA A 922 -10.72 -21.91 15.09
C ALA A 922 -12.03 -21.97 14.31
N ALA A 923 -13.04 -21.18 14.70
CA ALA A 923 -14.31 -21.08 13.98
C ALA A 923 -14.11 -20.60 12.53
N LEU A 924 -13.32 -19.55 12.34
CA LEU A 924 -12.99 -19.03 11.01
C LEU A 924 -12.26 -20.06 10.16
N GLN A 925 -11.30 -20.79 10.73
CA GLN A 925 -10.52 -21.80 10.00
C GLN A 925 -11.37 -23.01 9.61
N LEU A 926 -12.22 -23.51 10.51
CA LEU A 926 -13.17 -24.59 10.20
C LEU A 926 -14.12 -24.21 9.06
N SER A 927 -14.61 -22.96 9.03
CA SER A 927 -15.52 -22.50 7.96
C SER A 927 -14.89 -22.51 6.57
N ARG A 928 -13.55 -22.51 6.47
CA ARG A 928 -12.83 -22.52 5.19
C ARG A 928 -12.99 -23.80 4.41
N PHE A 929 -13.33 -24.91 5.09
CA PHE A 929 -13.53 -26.20 4.44
C PHE A 929 -14.79 -26.23 3.57
N VAL A 930 -15.76 -25.34 3.81
CA VAL A 930 -17.01 -25.29 3.04
C VAL A 930 -16.76 -24.62 1.69
N GLY A 931 -17.08 -25.33 0.60
CA GLY A 931 -16.77 -24.88 -0.75
C GLY A 931 -15.27 -24.78 -1.04
N ALA A 932 -14.43 -25.48 -0.28
CA ALA A 932 -12.98 -25.46 -0.44
C ALA A 932 -12.49 -26.19 -1.71
N LEU A 933 -11.32 -25.78 -2.20
CA LEU A 933 -10.56 -26.49 -3.23
C LEU A 933 -9.13 -26.66 -2.74
N GLN A 934 -8.54 -27.84 -2.92
CA GLN A 934 -7.13 -28.09 -2.70
C GLN A 934 -6.33 -27.80 -3.98
N ILE A 935 -5.24 -27.04 -3.85
CA ILE A 935 -4.27 -26.80 -4.92
C ILE A 935 -3.05 -27.71 -4.77
N ARG A 936 -2.43 -28.05 -5.91
CA ARG A 936 -1.18 -28.81 -5.96
C ARG A 936 -0.34 -28.35 -7.14
N ARG A 937 0.97 -28.17 -6.91
CA ARG A 937 1.95 -27.75 -7.93
C ARG A 937 2.56 -28.88 -8.76
N ASN A 938 2.13 -30.13 -8.56
CA ASN A 938 2.66 -31.26 -9.32
C ASN A 938 2.37 -31.13 -10.82
N PHE A 939 3.30 -31.59 -11.64
CA PHE A 939 3.12 -31.63 -13.09
C PHE A 939 2.53 -32.98 -13.53
N ALA A 940 1.95 -33.02 -14.73
CA ALA A 940 1.27 -34.22 -15.24
C ALA A 940 2.19 -35.46 -15.35
N THR A 941 3.49 -35.24 -15.54
CA THR A 941 4.49 -36.31 -15.65
C THR A 941 5.14 -36.69 -14.33
N ASP A 942 4.75 -36.06 -13.21
CA ASP A 942 5.33 -36.36 -11.91
C ASP A 942 4.81 -37.71 -11.39
N PRO A 943 5.66 -38.51 -10.71
CA PRO A 943 5.21 -39.71 -10.03
C PRO A 943 4.03 -39.40 -9.10
N ASN A 944 2.97 -40.21 -9.12
CA ASN A 944 1.78 -40.05 -8.27
C ASN A 944 1.08 -38.67 -8.39
N ALA A 945 1.27 -37.95 -9.49
CA ALA A 945 0.61 -36.68 -9.78
C ALA A 945 -0.90 -36.77 -9.52
N GLN A 946 -1.40 -35.80 -8.75
CA GLN A 946 -2.82 -35.65 -8.45
C GLN A 946 -3.41 -34.50 -9.29
N PRO A 947 -4.74 -34.37 -9.37
CA PRO A 947 -5.35 -33.19 -9.98
C PRO A 947 -4.80 -31.90 -9.33
N PRO A 948 -4.36 -30.90 -10.13
CA PRO A 948 -3.74 -29.68 -9.61
C PRO A 948 -4.74 -28.78 -8.86
N LEU A 949 -6.03 -29.00 -9.07
CA LEU A 949 -7.11 -28.34 -8.36
C LEU A 949 -8.26 -29.34 -8.15
N GLU A 950 -8.66 -29.58 -6.91
CA GLU A 950 -9.66 -30.59 -6.56
C GLU A 950 -10.56 -30.10 -5.40
N PRO A 951 -11.89 -30.27 -5.47
CA PRO A 951 -12.74 -30.02 -4.31
C PRO A 951 -12.32 -30.82 -3.09
N VAL A 952 -12.34 -30.19 -1.92
CA VAL A 952 -12.21 -30.95 -0.67
C VAL A 952 -13.39 -31.92 -0.57
N SER A 953 -13.11 -33.17 -0.19
CA SER A 953 -14.13 -34.24 -0.10
C SER A 953 -15.36 -33.81 0.70
N ALA A 954 -16.56 -34.15 0.25
CA ALA A 954 -17.81 -33.80 0.94
C ALA A 954 -17.83 -34.21 2.42
N ASP A 955 -17.28 -35.38 2.77
CA ASP A 955 -17.22 -35.85 4.17
C ASP A 955 -16.45 -34.89 5.08
N LYS A 956 -15.33 -34.30 4.60
CA LYS A 956 -14.59 -33.28 5.34
C LYS A 956 -15.36 -31.98 5.44
N GLN A 957 -16.06 -31.56 4.39
CA GLN A 957 -16.90 -30.36 4.43
C GLN A 957 -18.06 -30.54 5.42
N ARG A 958 -18.73 -31.70 5.41
CA ARG A 958 -19.78 -32.08 6.37
C ARG A 958 -19.25 -32.15 7.80
N ARG A 959 -18.07 -32.75 8.00
CA ARG A 959 -17.40 -32.77 9.30
C ARG A 959 -17.11 -31.36 9.80
N ALA A 960 -16.60 -30.46 8.95
CA ALA A 960 -16.37 -29.07 9.32
C ALA A 960 -17.68 -28.36 9.72
N LEU A 961 -18.76 -28.54 8.96
CA LEU A 961 -20.09 -28.04 9.31
C LEU A 961 -20.59 -28.60 10.64
N GLN A 962 -20.39 -29.88 10.91
CA GLN A 962 -20.78 -30.51 12.17
C GLN A 962 -19.98 -29.96 13.36
N LEU A 963 -18.68 -29.71 13.20
CA LEU A 963 -17.85 -29.07 14.22
C LEU A 963 -18.35 -27.65 14.51
N LEU A 964 -18.64 -26.86 13.47
CA LEU A 964 -19.21 -25.51 13.63
C LEU A 964 -20.59 -25.55 14.28
N ALA A 965 -21.45 -26.49 13.87
CA ALA A 965 -22.76 -26.70 14.47
C ALA A 965 -22.66 -27.02 15.97
N THR A 966 -21.67 -27.82 16.35
CA THR A 966 -21.47 -28.28 17.73
C THR A 966 -20.85 -27.18 18.60
N TYR A 967 -19.75 -26.60 18.16
CA TYR A 967 -18.92 -25.72 19.00
C TYR A 967 -19.20 -24.24 18.82
N ILE A 968 -19.82 -23.81 17.71
CA ILE A 968 -20.07 -22.38 17.43
C ILE A 968 -21.55 -22.05 17.43
N PHE A 969 -22.36 -22.85 16.75
CA PHE A 969 -23.78 -22.57 16.53
C PHE A 969 -24.72 -23.38 17.42
N SER A 970 -24.25 -24.14 18.41
CA SER A 970 -25.16 -24.81 19.35
C SER A 970 -25.60 -23.86 20.47
N GLU A 971 -26.62 -24.24 21.24
CA GLU A 971 -27.02 -23.53 22.46
C GLU A 971 -25.92 -23.59 23.54
N SER A 972 -25.19 -24.71 23.60
CA SER A 972 -24.13 -24.98 24.58
C SER A 972 -22.74 -24.51 24.13
N ALA A 973 -22.61 -23.95 22.92
CA ALA A 973 -21.35 -23.51 22.32
C ALA A 973 -20.50 -22.63 23.26
N PHE A 974 -21.16 -21.76 24.04
CA PHE A 974 -20.49 -20.83 24.96
C PHE A 974 -20.98 -20.99 26.40
N ASN A 975 -20.84 -22.19 26.97
CA ASN A 975 -21.17 -22.45 28.37
C ASN A 975 -20.06 -21.98 29.33
N ILE A 976 -19.80 -20.67 29.35
CA ILE A 976 -18.76 -20.05 30.17
C ILE A 976 -19.30 -19.82 31.60
N PRO A 977 -18.57 -20.21 32.67
CA PRO A 977 -19.00 -19.97 34.05
C PRO A 977 -19.22 -18.48 34.30
N LYS A 978 -20.45 -18.09 34.67
CA LYS A 978 -20.83 -16.67 34.82
C LYS A 978 -20.04 -15.93 35.89
N GLY A 979 -19.48 -16.64 36.88
CA GLY A 979 -18.62 -16.07 37.91
C GLY A 979 -17.34 -15.43 37.35
N LEU A 980 -16.86 -15.86 36.18
CA LEU A 980 -15.68 -15.27 35.53
C LEU A 980 -15.88 -13.79 35.20
N TYR A 981 -17.10 -13.39 34.86
CA TYR A 981 -17.41 -12.02 34.45
C TYR A 981 -17.21 -10.99 35.57
N LEU A 982 -17.25 -11.43 36.83
CA LEU A 982 -17.00 -10.57 38.00
C LEU A 982 -15.52 -10.18 38.14
N ASN A 983 -14.62 -10.91 37.48
CA ASN A 983 -13.19 -10.63 37.49
C ASN A 983 -12.74 -9.77 36.29
N LEU A 984 -13.68 -9.33 35.45
CA LEU A 984 -13.39 -8.44 34.34
C LEU A 984 -13.27 -7.00 34.83
N ALA A 985 -12.21 -6.29 34.41
CA ALA A 985 -11.92 -4.94 34.83
C ALA A 985 -11.36 -4.11 33.66
N PRO A 986 -11.58 -2.78 33.65
CA PRO A 986 -10.96 -1.89 32.66
C PRO A 986 -9.44 -1.81 32.88
N ASN A 987 -8.72 -1.33 31.86
CA ASN A 987 -7.29 -1.04 31.99
C ASN A 987 -7.05 0.07 33.03
N PRO A 988 -6.36 -0.19 34.16
CA PRO A 988 -6.14 0.82 35.20
C PRO A 988 -5.10 1.88 34.80
N PHE A 989 -4.34 1.67 33.72
CA PHE A 989 -3.24 2.54 33.31
C PHE A 989 -3.62 3.60 32.26
N GLY A 990 -4.89 3.67 31.85
CA GLY A 990 -5.38 4.59 30.81
C GLY A 990 -4.93 4.22 29.38
N GLY A 991 -5.40 5.00 28.39
CA GLY A 991 -5.22 4.70 26.97
C GLY A 991 -6.32 3.78 26.43
N GLY A 992 -6.81 4.03 25.22
CA GLY A 992 -7.83 3.20 24.57
C GLY A 992 -7.32 1.78 24.32
N GLY A 993 -7.40 0.93 25.34
CA GLY A 993 -7.14 -0.50 25.20
C GLY A 993 -8.16 -1.09 24.23
N ALA A 994 -7.76 -2.13 23.50
CA ALA A 994 -8.64 -2.67 22.48
C ALA A 994 -9.90 -3.33 23.05
N ILE A 995 -9.82 -3.88 24.26
CA ILE A 995 -10.98 -4.35 25.02
C ILE A 995 -11.75 -3.14 25.58
N PRO A 996 -13.03 -2.97 25.24
CA PRO A 996 -13.86 -1.91 25.81
C PRO A 996 -13.86 -1.94 27.35
N PRO A 997 -13.87 -0.79 28.05
CA PRO A 997 -13.83 -0.74 29.52
C PRO A 997 -14.99 -1.49 30.22
N ASP A 998 -16.12 -1.62 29.53
CA ASP A 998 -17.31 -2.33 29.98
C ASP A 998 -17.31 -3.84 29.62
N ALA A 999 -16.27 -4.31 28.92
CA ALA A 999 -16.01 -5.71 28.57
C ALA A 999 -17.27 -6.46 28.09
N PRO A 1000 -17.85 -6.10 26.92
CA PRO A 1000 -19.16 -6.59 26.47
C PRO A 1000 -19.10 -8.05 25.98
N VAL A 1001 -18.92 -9.01 26.90
CA VAL A 1001 -18.70 -10.45 26.60
C VAL A 1001 -19.77 -11.00 25.67
N ARG A 1002 -21.05 -10.72 25.92
CA ARG A 1002 -22.15 -11.22 25.08
C ARG A 1002 -21.98 -10.80 23.62
N ASP A 1003 -21.56 -9.57 23.38
CA ASP A 1003 -21.45 -9.02 22.04
C ASP A 1003 -20.22 -9.62 21.32
N PHE A 1004 -19.14 -9.90 22.05
CA PHE A 1004 -18.01 -10.69 21.53
C PHE A 1004 -18.41 -12.10 21.10
N LEU A 1005 -19.11 -12.84 21.97
CA LEU A 1005 -19.56 -14.20 21.64
C LEU A 1005 -20.51 -14.19 20.44
N SER A 1006 -21.42 -13.21 20.39
CA SER A 1006 -22.32 -13.01 19.25
C SER A 1006 -21.55 -12.69 17.97
N ASN A 1007 -20.43 -11.97 18.06
CA ASN A 1007 -19.60 -11.63 16.91
C ASN A 1007 -18.94 -12.87 16.29
N ILE A 1008 -18.43 -13.79 17.12
CA ILE A 1008 -17.84 -15.06 16.64
C ILE A 1008 -18.84 -15.81 15.76
N GLN A 1009 -20.08 -15.95 16.23
CA GLN A 1009 -21.12 -16.65 15.49
C GLN A 1009 -21.50 -15.91 14.20
N ARG A 1010 -21.64 -14.58 14.26
CA ARG A 1010 -21.97 -13.75 13.10
C ARG A 1010 -20.91 -13.85 12.00
N LEU A 1011 -19.64 -13.69 12.35
CA LEU A 1011 -18.52 -13.74 11.40
C LEU A 1011 -18.37 -15.12 10.75
N THR A 1012 -18.53 -16.18 11.55
CA THR A 1012 -18.51 -17.56 11.05
C THR A 1012 -19.64 -17.80 10.06
N LEU A 1013 -20.86 -17.37 10.39
CA LEU A 1013 -22.02 -17.48 9.51
C LEU A 1013 -21.85 -16.66 8.23
N ALA A 1014 -21.38 -15.42 8.33
CA ALA A 1014 -21.13 -14.54 7.19
C ALA A 1014 -20.15 -15.19 6.20
N ARG A 1015 -19.09 -15.83 6.68
CA ARG A 1015 -18.12 -16.54 5.84
C ARG A 1015 -18.69 -17.77 5.13
N LEU A 1016 -19.53 -18.56 5.83
CA LEU A 1016 -20.21 -19.71 5.24
C LEU A 1016 -21.19 -19.29 4.14
N MET A 1017 -21.86 -18.16 4.34
CA MET A 1017 -22.87 -17.62 3.43
C MET A 1017 -22.31 -16.56 2.45
N ALA A 1018 -20.99 -16.41 2.40
CA ALA A 1018 -20.34 -15.43 1.54
C ALA A 1018 -20.56 -15.78 0.05
N PRO A 1019 -20.76 -14.79 -0.84
CA PRO A 1019 -21.00 -15.04 -2.27
C PRO A 1019 -19.98 -15.97 -2.93
N ASP A 1020 -18.70 -15.79 -2.61
CA ASP A 1020 -17.62 -16.62 -3.16
C ASP A 1020 -17.66 -18.06 -2.64
N THR A 1021 -17.99 -18.24 -1.36
CA THR A 1021 -18.18 -19.57 -0.75
C THR A 1021 -19.33 -20.29 -1.42
N LEU A 1022 -20.49 -19.63 -1.53
CA LEU A 1022 -21.68 -20.18 -2.19
C LEU A 1022 -21.42 -20.48 -3.66
N ARG A 1023 -20.72 -19.59 -4.38
CA ARG A 1023 -20.33 -19.84 -5.77
C ARG A 1023 -19.42 -21.06 -5.90
N ARG A 1024 -18.47 -21.26 -4.99
CA ARG A 1024 -17.63 -22.47 -4.98
C ARG A 1024 -18.43 -23.72 -4.63
N VAL A 1025 -19.36 -23.67 -3.68
CA VAL A 1025 -20.27 -24.80 -3.39
C VAL A 1025 -21.03 -25.20 -4.65
N ALA A 1026 -21.68 -24.25 -5.33
CA ALA A 1026 -22.40 -24.50 -6.58
C ALA A 1026 -21.48 -25.06 -7.69
N ASN A 1027 -20.27 -24.50 -7.84
CA ASN A 1027 -19.32 -24.98 -8.84
C ASN A 1027 -18.77 -26.37 -8.52
N ASN A 1028 -18.56 -26.69 -7.25
CA ASN A 1028 -18.08 -27.99 -6.81
C ASN A 1028 -19.17 -29.06 -7.01
N GLU A 1029 -20.42 -28.72 -6.72
CA GLU A 1029 -21.61 -29.54 -7.01
C GLU A 1029 -21.72 -29.81 -8.52
N PHE A 1030 -21.62 -28.77 -9.36
CA PHE A 1030 -21.65 -28.90 -10.83
C PHE A 1030 -20.52 -29.78 -11.39
N LYS A 1031 -19.33 -29.74 -10.78
CA LYS A 1031 -18.15 -30.52 -11.21
C LYS A 1031 -18.16 -31.96 -10.68
N ALA A 1032 -19.04 -32.30 -9.76
CA ALA A 1032 -19.03 -33.61 -9.12
C ALA A 1032 -19.48 -34.70 -10.11
N VAL A 1033 -18.67 -35.75 -10.23
CA VAL A 1033 -19.01 -36.91 -11.07
C VAL A 1033 -20.09 -37.78 -10.42
N ASP A 1034 -20.08 -37.88 -9.09
CA ASP A 1034 -21.15 -38.48 -8.28
C ASP A 1034 -21.64 -37.40 -7.30
N GLU A 1035 -22.90 -37.02 -7.41
CA GLU A 1035 -23.53 -35.98 -6.59
C GLU A 1035 -23.43 -36.28 -5.08
N ARG A 1036 -23.36 -37.56 -4.69
CA ARG A 1036 -23.19 -37.96 -3.27
C ARG A 1036 -21.84 -37.52 -2.69
N ASN A 1037 -20.87 -37.25 -3.55
CA ASN A 1037 -19.52 -36.82 -3.21
C ASN A 1037 -19.36 -35.29 -3.20
N ALA A 1038 -20.45 -34.52 -3.36
CA ALA A 1038 -20.48 -33.08 -3.16
C ALA A 1038 -21.29 -32.70 -1.92
N LEU A 1039 -20.89 -31.59 -1.27
CA LEU A 1039 -21.76 -30.85 -0.37
C LEU A 1039 -22.65 -29.95 -1.24
N THR A 1040 -23.97 -30.13 -1.19
CA THR A 1040 -24.89 -29.34 -2.01
C THR A 1040 -25.23 -28.01 -1.35
N MET A 1041 -25.66 -27.04 -2.15
CA MET A 1041 -26.15 -25.76 -1.63
C MET A 1041 -27.36 -25.96 -0.69
N ALA A 1042 -28.26 -26.88 -1.04
CA ALA A 1042 -29.43 -27.20 -0.22
C ALA A 1042 -29.03 -27.80 1.14
N GLU A 1043 -28.10 -28.75 1.16
CA GLU A 1043 -27.59 -29.37 2.40
C GLU A 1043 -26.98 -28.33 3.35
N LEU A 1044 -26.24 -27.35 2.81
CA LEU A 1044 -25.68 -26.24 3.59
C LEU A 1044 -26.78 -25.39 4.24
N PHE A 1045 -27.80 -24.96 3.48
CA PHE A 1045 -28.88 -24.13 4.00
C PHE A 1045 -29.76 -24.88 5.02
N ASP A 1046 -30.08 -26.14 4.76
CA ASP A 1046 -30.83 -27.01 5.66
C ASP A 1046 -30.10 -27.20 6.99
N THR A 1047 -28.79 -27.49 6.93
CA THR A 1047 -27.96 -27.69 8.13
C THR A 1047 -27.90 -26.43 8.98
N LEU A 1048 -27.65 -25.27 8.36
CA LEU A 1048 -27.56 -24.00 9.08
C LEU A 1048 -28.90 -23.61 9.71
N GLN A 1049 -30.01 -23.69 8.96
CA GLN A 1049 -31.33 -23.35 9.49
C GLN A 1049 -31.73 -24.30 10.63
N GLY A 1050 -31.50 -25.60 10.47
CA GLY A 1050 -31.84 -26.61 11.48
C GLY A 1050 -31.12 -26.39 12.81
N VAL A 1051 -29.82 -26.07 12.78
CA VAL A 1051 -29.03 -25.83 13.99
C VAL A 1051 -29.33 -24.46 14.61
N ILE A 1052 -29.45 -23.40 13.80
CA ILE A 1052 -29.66 -22.03 14.29
C ILE A 1052 -31.07 -21.84 14.87
N TRP A 1053 -32.08 -22.52 14.30
CA TRP A 1053 -33.49 -22.40 14.71
C TRP A 1053 -34.00 -23.62 15.47
N SER A 1054 -33.11 -24.43 16.06
CA SER A 1054 -33.48 -25.63 16.81
C SER A 1054 -34.53 -25.39 17.91
N GLU A 1055 -34.50 -24.20 18.53
CA GLU A 1055 -35.47 -23.79 19.55
C GLU A 1055 -36.89 -23.68 19.01
N ALA A 1056 -37.05 -23.26 17.74
CA ALA A 1056 -38.34 -23.16 17.07
C ALA A 1056 -38.97 -24.52 16.75
N GLN A 1057 -38.26 -25.62 17.02
CA GLN A 1057 -38.79 -26.99 16.98
C GLN A 1057 -39.25 -27.48 18.36
N SER A 1058 -39.07 -26.69 19.42
CA SER A 1058 -39.35 -27.04 20.81
C SER A 1058 -40.16 -25.96 21.54
N ASN A 1059 -40.67 -26.25 22.74
CA ASN A 1059 -41.36 -25.26 23.59
C ASN A 1059 -40.41 -24.47 24.52
N ARG A 1060 -39.10 -24.49 24.25
CA ARG A 1060 -38.09 -23.83 25.07
C ARG A 1060 -37.99 -22.34 24.73
N ALA A 1061 -37.69 -21.52 25.72
CA ALA A 1061 -37.39 -20.10 25.51
C ALA A 1061 -36.10 -19.95 24.70
N VAL A 1062 -36.02 -18.94 23.82
CA VAL A 1062 -34.83 -18.67 23.01
C VAL A 1062 -33.88 -17.77 23.81
N PRO A 1063 -32.67 -18.24 24.19
CA PRO A 1063 -31.70 -17.43 24.93
C PRO A 1063 -31.20 -16.19 24.17
N ALA A 1064 -30.65 -15.21 24.89
CA ALA A 1064 -30.24 -13.93 24.29
C ALA A 1064 -29.20 -14.07 23.16
N LEU A 1065 -28.17 -14.91 23.34
CA LEU A 1065 -27.15 -15.15 22.32
C LEU A 1065 -27.74 -15.86 21.08
N ARG A 1066 -28.70 -16.77 21.31
CA ARG A 1066 -29.42 -17.49 20.26
C ARG A 1066 -30.30 -16.57 19.42
N ARG A 1067 -30.98 -15.61 20.05
CA ARG A 1067 -31.72 -14.57 19.32
C ARG A 1067 -30.80 -13.75 18.39
N GLN A 1068 -29.58 -13.42 18.83
CA GLN A 1068 -28.64 -12.68 17.97
C GLN A 1068 -28.18 -13.49 16.76
N LEU A 1069 -27.83 -14.77 16.96
CA LEU A 1069 -27.48 -15.66 15.84
C LEU A 1069 -28.65 -15.87 14.87
N GLN A 1070 -29.86 -16.06 15.40
CA GLN A 1070 -31.08 -16.18 14.59
C GLN A 1070 -31.37 -14.91 13.77
N ARG A 1071 -31.18 -13.72 14.36
CA ARG A 1071 -31.29 -12.45 13.62
C ARG A 1071 -30.23 -12.33 12.54
N ALA A 1072 -28.97 -12.68 12.83
CA ALA A 1072 -27.91 -12.64 11.84
C ALA A 1072 -28.24 -13.54 10.63
N HIS A 1073 -28.67 -14.78 10.87
CA HIS A 1073 -29.11 -15.70 9.82
C HIS A 1073 -30.31 -15.19 9.04
N LEU A 1074 -31.34 -14.69 9.73
CA LEU A 1074 -32.49 -14.09 9.07
C LEU A 1074 -32.07 -12.92 8.18
N GLN A 1075 -31.23 -12.02 8.67
CA GLN A 1075 -30.76 -10.87 7.92
C GLN A 1075 -29.95 -11.29 6.69
N THR A 1076 -29.08 -12.31 6.80
CA THR A 1076 -28.33 -12.86 5.66
C THR A 1076 -29.28 -13.35 4.56
N LEU A 1077 -30.32 -14.10 4.89
CA LEU A 1077 -31.29 -14.60 3.90
C LEU A 1077 -32.13 -13.46 3.30
N VAL A 1078 -32.54 -12.49 4.12
CA VAL A 1078 -33.29 -11.30 3.67
C VAL A 1078 -32.47 -10.46 2.71
N ASP A 1079 -31.19 -10.26 3.02
CA ASP A 1079 -30.27 -9.48 2.18
C ASP A 1079 -30.06 -10.13 0.81
N MET A 1080 -30.00 -11.47 0.73
CA MET A 1080 -29.93 -12.19 -0.56
C MET A 1080 -31.13 -11.92 -1.48
N LEU A 1081 -32.30 -11.61 -0.91
CA LEU A 1081 -33.51 -11.30 -1.68
C LEU A 1081 -33.65 -9.81 -2.00
N THR A 1082 -33.29 -8.96 -1.05
CA THR A 1082 -33.64 -7.53 -1.05
C THR A 1082 -32.50 -6.62 -1.50
N LYS A 1083 -31.26 -7.12 -1.51
CA LYS A 1083 -30.06 -6.39 -1.92
C LYS A 1083 -29.32 -7.14 -3.03
N ASN A 1084 -28.53 -6.43 -3.83
CA ASN A 1084 -27.55 -7.07 -4.69
C ASN A 1084 -26.31 -7.42 -3.85
N THR A 1085 -26.28 -8.65 -3.36
CA THR A 1085 -25.18 -9.19 -2.54
C THR A 1085 -24.12 -9.93 -3.36
N GLY A 1086 -24.33 -10.12 -4.66
CA GLY A 1086 -23.52 -11.01 -5.49
C GLY A 1086 -23.76 -12.52 -5.23
N ALA A 1087 -24.73 -12.87 -4.38
CA ALA A 1087 -25.09 -14.27 -4.13
C ALA A 1087 -25.58 -14.96 -5.41
N PRO A 1088 -25.16 -16.22 -5.69
CA PRO A 1088 -25.65 -16.99 -6.84
C PRO A 1088 -27.17 -17.15 -6.86
N ASP A 1089 -27.77 -17.31 -8.04
CA ASP A 1089 -29.23 -17.41 -8.19
C ASP A 1089 -29.84 -18.59 -7.41
N ASP A 1090 -29.15 -19.74 -7.38
CA ASP A 1090 -29.58 -20.90 -6.59
C ASP A 1090 -29.61 -20.59 -5.09
N ALA A 1091 -28.65 -19.81 -4.58
CA ALA A 1091 -28.64 -19.37 -3.19
C ALA A 1091 -29.79 -18.40 -2.89
N ARG A 1092 -30.14 -17.51 -3.84
CA ARG A 1092 -31.30 -16.60 -3.70
C ARG A 1092 -32.62 -17.37 -3.74
N MET A 1093 -32.72 -18.38 -4.60
CA MET A 1093 -33.86 -19.30 -4.65
C MET A 1093 -34.03 -20.00 -3.30
N LEU A 1094 -32.96 -20.62 -2.78
CA LEU A 1094 -32.98 -21.31 -1.50
C LEU A 1094 -33.27 -20.34 -0.35
N ALA A 1095 -32.70 -19.14 -0.33
CA ALA A 1095 -33.01 -18.13 0.69
C ALA A 1095 -34.52 -17.83 0.74
N ARG A 1096 -35.18 -17.66 -0.41
CA ARG A 1096 -36.64 -17.48 -0.48
C ARG A 1096 -37.41 -18.68 0.04
N TYR A 1097 -36.98 -19.89 -0.32
CA TYR A 1097 -37.59 -21.13 0.12
C TYR A 1097 -37.51 -21.28 1.66
N HIS A 1098 -36.31 -21.09 2.21
CA HIS A 1098 -36.03 -21.19 3.64
C HIS A 1098 -36.77 -20.12 4.45
N LEU A 1099 -36.85 -18.88 3.97
CA LEU A 1099 -37.65 -17.82 4.62
C LEU A 1099 -39.12 -18.20 4.73
N ARG A 1100 -39.73 -18.79 3.68
CA ARG A 1100 -41.12 -19.26 3.73
C ARG A 1100 -41.31 -20.36 4.78
N GLN A 1101 -40.44 -21.37 4.78
CA GLN A 1101 -40.49 -22.46 5.77
C GLN A 1101 -40.34 -21.93 7.20
N LEU A 1102 -39.36 -21.05 7.42
CA LEU A 1102 -39.10 -20.46 8.73
C LEU A 1102 -40.31 -19.66 9.22
N ARG A 1103 -40.94 -18.85 8.36
CA ARG A 1103 -42.15 -18.10 8.69
C ARG A 1103 -43.28 -19.01 9.16
N GLU A 1104 -43.55 -20.09 8.44
CA GLU A 1104 -44.57 -21.08 8.80
C GLU A 1104 -44.25 -21.76 10.14
N GLN A 1105 -42.98 -22.14 10.34
CA GLN A 1105 -42.51 -22.75 11.58
C GLN A 1105 -42.70 -21.82 12.78
N LEU A 1106 -42.28 -20.55 12.65
CA LEU A 1106 -42.41 -19.55 13.70
C LEU A 1106 -43.87 -19.22 13.99
N ALA A 1107 -44.71 -19.05 12.96
CA ALA A 1107 -46.14 -18.78 13.13
C ALA A 1107 -46.87 -19.93 13.83
N LYS A 1108 -46.52 -21.18 13.52
CA LYS A 1108 -47.03 -22.36 14.20
C LYS A 1108 -46.62 -22.41 15.67
N GLN A 1109 -45.42 -21.88 15.99
CA GLN A 1109 -44.87 -21.98 17.34
C GLN A 1109 -45.20 -20.79 18.25
N LEU A 1110 -45.42 -19.60 17.70
CA LEU A 1110 -45.74 -18.38 18.43
C LEU A 1110 -46.87 -18.53 19.47
N PRO A 1111 -47.97 -19.26 19.22
CA PRO A 1111 -49.03 -19.47 20.22
C PRO A 1111 -48.60 -20.30 21.43
N ARG A 1112 -47.53 -21.10 21.31
CA ARG A 1112 -47.04 -21.99 22.39
C ARG A 1112 -45.95 -21.35 23.24
N VAL A 1113 -45.37 -20.23 22.79
CA VAL A 1113 -44.35 -19.47 23.51
C VAL A 1113 -44.91 -18.91 24.82
N ARG A 1114 -44.14 -19.02 25.90
CA ARG A 1114 -44.54 -18.60 27.25
C ARG A 1114 -43.80 -17.37 27.77
N ASP A 1115 -42.59 -17.09 27.30
CA ASP A 1115 -41.81 -15.90 27.71
C ASP A 1115 -41.92 -14.75 26.70
N ASP A 1116 -41.84 -13.52 27.22
CA ASP A 1116 -42.06 -12.30 26.44
C ASP A 1116 -40.97 -12.07 25.39
N TYR A 1117 -39.72 -12.38 25.71
CA TYR A 1117 -38.60 -12.16 24.78
C TYR A 1117 -38.68 -13.06 23.57
N THR A 1118 -39.01 -14.34 23.75
CA THR A 1118 -39.20 -15.26 22.62
C THR A 1118 -40.42 -14.87 21.80
N ARG A 1119 -41.51 -14.42 22.44
CA ARG A 1119 -42.71 -13.95 21.74
C ARG A 1119 -42.38 -12.74 20.87
N ALA A 1120 -41.70 -11.74 21.43
CA ALA A 1120 -41.29 -10.54 20.70
C ALA A 1120 -40.34 -10.87 19.54
N HIS A 1121 -39.36 -11.77 19.78
CA HIS A 1121 -38.38 -12.20 18.77
C HIS A 1121 -39.02 -12.95 17.60
N TYR A 1122 -39.94 -13.88 17.87
CA TYR A 1122 -40.64 -14.60 16.80
C TYR A 1122 -41.60 -13.69 16.03
N SER A 1123 -42.30 -12.76 16.70
CA SER A 1123 -43.11 -11.76 16.00
C SER A 1123 -42.25 -10.85 15.12
N GLU A 1124 -41.14 -10.32 15.63
CA GLU A 1124 -40.17 -9.52 14.87
C GLU A 1124 -39.65 -10.26 13.64
N ALA A 1125 -39.28 -11.53 13.81
CA ALA A 1125 -38.77 -12.36 12.73
C ALA A 1125 -39.85 -12.60 11.65
N ILE A 1126 -41.08 -12.93 12.04
CA ILE A 1126 -42.20 -13.10 11.10
C ILE A 1126 -42.45 -11.81 10.32
N ASP A 1127 -42.52 -10.66 10.98
CA ASP A 1127 -42.73 -9.36 10.34
C ASP A 1127 -41.62 -9.02 9.34
N THR A 1128 -40.37 -9.34 9.71
CA THR A 1128 -39.20 -9.14 8.84
C THR A 1128 -39.24 -10.05 7.62
N ILE A 1129 -39.61 -11.32 7.79
CA ILE A 1129 -39.77 -12.27 6.69
C ILE A 1129 -40.90 -11.81 5.75
N ASP A 1130 -42.04 -11.39 6.30
CA ASP A 1130 -43.19 -10.95 5.52
C ASP A 1130 -42.85 -9.69 4.71
N LYS A 1131 -42.08 -8.75 5.26
CA LYS A 1131 -41.55 -7.59 4.51
C LYS A 1131 -40.64 -8.02 3.36
N ALA A 1132 -39.72 -8.96 3.61
CA ALA A 1132 -38.77 -9.42 2.59
C ALA A 1132 -39.43 -10.23 1.46
N LEU A 1133 -40.39 -11.11 1.79
CA LEU A 1133 -41.09 -11.94 0.81
C LEU A 1133 -42.08 -11.14 -0.05
N ASN A 1134 -42.65 -10.07 0.50
CA ASN A 1134 -43.54 -9.15 -0.21
C ASN A 1134 -42.82 -7.97 -0.86
N ALA A 1135 -41.49 -7.88 -0.73
CA ALA A 1135 -40.71 -6.87 -1.41
C ALA A 1135 -40.91 -7.01 -2.94
N GLN A 1136 -41.42 -5.95 -3.58
CA GLN A 1136 -41.61 -5.92 -5.02
C GLN A 1136 -40.33 -5.39 -5.68
N TYR A 1137 -39.89 -6.06 -6.75
CA TYR A 1137 -38.93 -5.48 -7.68
C TYR A 1137 -39.62 -4.35 -8.44
N LEU A 1138 -39.22 -3.11 -8.17
CA LEU A 1138 -39.59 -1.97 -9.01
C LEU A 1138 -38.78 -2.05 -10.32
N LEU A 1139 -39.32 -2.77 -11.32
CA LEU A 1139 -38.80 -2.82 -12.68
C LEU A 1139 -38.90 -1.41 -13.31
N GLY A 1140 -37.75 -0.79 -13.54
CA GLY A 1140 -37.64 0.61 -13.96
C GLY A 1140 -36.75 1.46 -13.05
N MET A 1141 -36.35 0.94 -11.88
CA MET A 1141 -35.14 1.40 -11.23
C MET A 1141 -33.96 0.60 -11.81
N PRO A 1142 -33.05 1.23 -12.57
CA PRO A 1142 -31.79 0.55 -12.91
C PRO A 1142 -31.12 0.10 -11.62
N GLU A 1143 -30.45 -1.05 -11.65
CA GLU A 1143 -29.64 -1.51 -10.54
C GLU A 1143 -28.80 -0.34 -10.05
N ILE A 1144 -29.15 0.18 -8.87
CA ILE A 1144 -28.34 1.17 -8.19
C ILE A 1144 -27.17 0.36 -7.64
N ARG A 1145 -26.20 0.03 -8.50
CA ARG A 1145 -24.82 0.02 -8.06
C ARG A 1145 -24.58 1.48 -7.70
N VAL A 1146 -24.76 1.82 -6.41
CA VAL A 1146 -24.25 3.08 -5.88
C VAL A 1146 -22.76 2.96 -6.15
N PRO A 1147 -22.21 3.66 -7.14
CA PRO A 1147 -20.78 3.59 -7.33
C PRO A 1147 -20.22 4.08 -6.01
N SER A 1148 -19.27 3.33 -5.45
CA SER A 1148 -18.62 3.72 -4.20
C SER A 1148 -18.16 5.18 -4.33
N LEU A 1149 -18.10 5.92 -3.23
CA LEU A 1149 -17.63 7.31 -3.26
C LEU A 1149 -16.28 7.41 -4.01
N THR A 1150 -15.45 6.38 -3.91
CA THR A 1150 -14.21 6.17 -4.67
C THR A 1150 -14.43 6.03 -6.18
N GLU A 1151 -15.37 5.19 -6.64
CA GLU A 1151 -15.73 5.06 -8.07
C GLU A 1151 -16.38 6.34 -8.62
N LEU A 1152 -17.18 7.06 -7.80
CA LEU A 1152 -17.81 8.34 -8.19
C LEU A 1152 -16.82 9.51 -8.25
N LEU A 1153 -15.76 9.47 -7.45
CA LEU A 1153 -14.70 10.49 -7.39
C LEU A 1153 -13.50 10.15 -8.29
N GLY A 1154 -13.49 9.01 -8.98
CA GLY A 1154 -12.36 8.56 -9.79
C GLY A 1154 -11.10 8.20 -8.98
N ILE A 1155 -11.23 8.04 -7.66
CA ILE A 1155 -10.12 7.70 -6.78
C ILE A 1155 -9.89 6.20 -6.89
N GLY A 1156 -8.79 5.80 -7.56
CA GLY A 1156 -8.41 4.42 -7.81
C GLY A 1156 -8.45 3.97 -9.28
N ALA A 1157 -8.72 4.89 -10.22
CA ALA A 1157 -8.64 4.64 -11.65
C ALA A 1157 -7.30 5.13 -12.24
N GLU A 1158 -6.18 4.77 -11.61
CA GLU A 1158 -4.90 4.62 -12.33
C GLU A 1158 -4.52 3.14 -12.23
N LYS A 1159 -4.57 2.48 -13.38
CA LYS A 1159 -3.99 1.17 -13.65
C LYS A 1159 -2.96 1.34 -14.75
#